data_AF-A0A367XXU7-F1
#
_entry.id   AF-A0A367XXU7-F1
#
_cell.length_a   1.000
_cell.length_b   1.000
_cell.length_c   1.000
_cell.angle_alpha   90.00
_cell.angle_beta   90.00
_cell.angle_gamma   90.00
#
_symmetry.space_group_name_H-M   'P 1'
#
loop_
_entity.id
_entity.type
_entity.pdbx_description
1 polymer ?
#
loop_
_entity_poly.entity_id
_entity_poly.type
_entity_poly.pdbx_seq_one_letter_code
_entity_poly.pdbx_strand_id
1 'polypeptide(L)'
;MNLMDILSKDPPSSLYSHDIDQQIDTNINNDNNGQNSHANIDGISNGNGTLESQDTDRTTTTTTTNGVIYLPTTLTEVQEALIELVLHLFSSELLNEVRSKKLKTSIDNLLESSNAINDSNNGNDSTREDKISLCFEQLSIIENHPSLIIDHFIPKKILLLETIERQINMSGKVQLFNRIVDALIKEHRPEGYRMIVVSNNVKELELLEGVILGKTLHYRNSGSAKLYEDKRPIPDLKEPSSYKLFVNLISSQQLYNNYISGSNGGGGEGDKDDVYDLILSFDSKLDVTVPSIEILRSKDDKPCPILVPVPVFSLEQLVSQHFPEPQILNFADSHHNSNNPAQKWKVKCINTLAVNLFNLKGLSKDFFVENYGANMERFLAHLKDEPKQLSELLTKYNDQLTLLFSDDKLIKKLHTFYSLGSNGGFDQIDVADYHLLKSRLAESLHLKLANLEKSSLEIEQGLHEKRKYETSRQGHYDDDEDLIAANYRKLQRLNDEASFSERKLGRIDNDLIKQQERSTDIDSKLEKLQEFATRDLAADELVAQTKSLSDLKEELEIMQQEYDKISQESESTREKYQTSSNQALHLSQKLNALKEQNEKLERKIAGPGLSQLPELIKKDTIIGYETKLNRIKQENQFIQRFFQARIDKLYQERQQLVDNSGSSSRPSNRISRASTPL
;
A
#
# COMPACT_ATOMS: atom_id res chain seq x y z
N MET A 1 0.81 -62.47 7.26
CA MET A 1 0.13 -61.17 7.14
C MET A 1 0.78 -60.41 6.01
N ASN A 2 0.00 -60.01 5.01
CA ASN A 2 0.51 -59.52 3.73
C ASN A 2 1.00 -58.06 3.88
N LEU A 3 2.15 -57.71 3.30
CA LEU A 3 2.77 -56.38 3.41
C LEU A 3 1.86 -55.27 2.86
N MET A 4 0.97 -55.62 1.93
CA MET A 4 -0.04 -54.73 1.35
C MET A 4 -1.19 -54.39 2.31
N ASP A 5 -1.54 -55.24 3.27
CA ASP A 5 -2.62 -54.96 4.25
C ASP A 5 -2.20 -53.92 5.32
N ILE A 6 -0.90 -53.71 5.50
CA ILE A 6 -0.37 -52.70 6.44
C ILE A 6 -0.27 -51.32 5.78
N LEU A 7 -0.11 -51.28 4.44
CA LEU A 7 -0.07 -50.06 3.64
C LEU A 7 -1.46 -49.56 3.22
N SER A 8 -2.49 -50.40 3.28
CA SER A 8 -3.86 -50.07 2.83
C SER A 8 -4.79 -49.50 3.91
N LYS A 9 -4.29 -49.25 5.13
CA LYS A 9 -5.02 -48.42 6.08
C LYS A 9 -4.71 -46.96 5.77
N ASP A 10 -5.34 -46.48 4.70
CA ASP A 10 -5.45 -45.05 4.46
C ASP A 10 -5.94 -44.37 5.76
N PRO A 11 -5.38 -43.20 6.14
CA PRO A 11 -6.01 -42.37 7.16
C PRO A 11 -7.46 -42.09 6.74
N PRO A 12 -8.40 -41.87 7.68
CA PRO A 12 -9.80 -41.69 7.34
C PRO A 12 -9.98 -40.40 6.53
N SER A 13 -9.85 -40.51 5.21
CA SER A 13 -10.13 -39.49 4.21
C SER A 13 -11.62 -39.19 4.10
N SER A 14 -12.47 -39.81 4.93
CA SER A 14 -13.92 -39.60 4.98
C SER A 14 -14.36 -38.37 5.79
N LEU A 15 -13.44 -37.48 6.19
CA LEU A 15 -13.78 -36.18 6.76
C LEU A 15 -13.49 -35.00 5.81
N TYR A 16 -12.91 -35.26 4.64
CA TYR A 16 -12.95 -34.32 3.53
C TYR A 16 -14.34 -34.39 2.91
N SER A 17 -15.31 -33.81 3.62
CA SER A 17 -16.63 -33.53 3.08
C SER A 17 -16.46 -32.66 1.83
N HIS A 18 -16.70 -33.26 0.66
CA HIS A 18 -16.89 -32.56 -0.61
C HIS A 18 -18.03 -31.52 -0.55
N ASP A 19 -18.81 -31.51 0.55
CA ASP A 19 -19.90 -30.58 0.80
C ASP A 19 -19.44 -29.16 1.20
N ILE A 20 -18.19 -28.96 1.64
CA ILE A 20 -17.71 -27.63 2.07
C ILE A 20 -17.02 -26.85 0.95
N ASP A 21 -16.34 -27.53 0.01
CA ASP A 21 -15.83 -26.86 -1.20
C ASP A 21 -17.00 -26.30 -2.04
N GLN A 22 -18.15 -26.97 -2.04
CA GLN A 22 -19.38 -26.43 -2.62
C GLN A 22 -19.98 -25.26 -1.83
N GLN A 23 -19.76 -25.16 -0.50
CA GLN A 23 -20.21 -24.02 0.31
C GLN A 23 -19.27 -22.80 0.21
N ILE A 24 -18.00 -23.03 -0.06
CA ILE A 24 -17.02 -21.96 -0.35
C ILE A 24 -17.25 -21.44 -1.78
N ASP A 25 -17.53 -22.30 -2.75
CA ASP A 25 -17.87 -21.88 -4.12
C ASP A 25 -19.27 -21.26 -4.25
N THR A 26 -20.25 -21.61 -3.40
CA THR A 26 -21.58 -20.97 -3.42
C THR A 26 -21.59 -19.61 -2.73
N ASN A 27 -20.69 -19.36 -1.76
CA ASN A 27 -20.53 -18.01 -1.18
C ASN A 27 -19.62 -17.09 -2.01
N ILE A 28 -18.80 -17.63 -2.90
CA ILE A 28 -18.04 -16.84 -3.89
C ILE A 28 -18.87 -16.57 -5.16
N ASN A 29 -19.83 -17.44 -5.50
CA ASN A 29 -20.69 -17.27 -6.69
C ASN A 29 -22.03 -16.55 -6.45
N ASN A 30 -22.38 -16.21 -5.20
CA ASN A 30 -23.63 -15.47 -4.91
C ASN A 30 -23.54 -13.95 -5.13
N ASP A 31 -22.37 -13.41 -5.49
CA ASP A 31 -22.23 -11.99 -5.89
C ASP A 31 -22.26 -11.77 -7.42
N ASN A 32 -22.51 -12.80 -8.23
CA ASN A 32 -22.44 -12.68 -9.71
C ASN A 32 -23.68 -13.18 -10.49
N ASN A 33 -24.86 -13.24 -9.87
CA ASN A 33 -26.12 -13.49 -10.60
C ASN A 33 -26.92 -12.21 -10.87
N GLY A 34 -26.34 -11.35 -11.72
CA GLY A 34 -27.07 -10.34 -12.50
C GLY A 34 -27.30 -10.88 -13.92
N GLN A 35 -28.43 -11.52 -14.16
CA GLN A 35 -28.83 -12.05 -15.46
C GLN A 35 -28.78 -10.95 -16.55
N ASN A 36 -27.89 -11.15 -17.52
CA ASN A 36 -28.01 -10.62 -18.87
C ASN A 36 -29.23 -11.29 -19.53
N SER A 37 -30.37 -10.59 -19.57
CA SER A 37 -31.44 -10.90 -20.52
C SER A 37 -31.20 -10.10 -21.80
N HIS A 38 -30.44 -10.71 -22.71
CA HIS A 38 -30.55 -10.43 -24.14
C HIS A 38 -31.96 -10.82 -24.60
N ALA A 39 -32.87 -9.85 -24.67
CA ALA A 39 -34.10 -10.00 -25.43
C ALA A 39 -33.83 -9.49 -26.85
N ASN A 40 -33.65 -10.44 -27.78
CA ASN A 40 -33.98 -10.22 -29.19
C ASN A 40 -35.45 -9.81 -29.26
N ILE A 41 -35.73 -8.64 -29.84
CA ILE A 41 -37.04 -8.35 -30.44
C ILE A 41 -36.76 -7.86 -31.85
N ASP A 42 -37.42 -8.58 -32.76
CA ASP A 42 -37.43 -8.45 -34.20
C ASP A 42 -37.72 -7.04 -34.70
N GLY A 43 -37.17 -6.78 -35.88
CA GLY A 43 -37.45 -5.58 -36.65
C GLY A 43 -38.89 -5.50 -37.13
N ILE A 44 -39.40 -4.27 -37.15
CA ILE A 44 -40.41 -3.82 -38.11
C ILE A 44 -39.97 -2.44 -38.61
N SER A 45 -39.80 -2.33 -39.92
CA SER A 45 -39.60 -1.09 -40.65
C SER A 45 -40.86 -0.22 -40.63
N ASN A 46 -40.69 1.11 -40.57
CA ASN A 46 -41.18 2.06 -41.58
C ASN A 46 -41.14 3.49 -41.04
N GLY A 47 -40.72 4.42 -41.90
CA GLY A 47 -41.12 5.82 -41.81
C GLY A 47 -40.00 6.83 -42.04
N ASN A 48 -39.73 7.12 -43.30
CA ASN A 48 -38.90 8.23 -43.80
C ASN A 48 -39.19 9.58 -43.13
N GLY A 49 -38.11 10.33 -42.90
CA GLY A 49 -38.14 11.77 -42.64
C GLY A 49 -36.74 12.36 -42.84
N THR A 50 -36.34 12.48 -44.10
CA THR A 50 -35.18 13.25 -44.57
C THR A 50 -35.25 14.69 -44.08
N LEU A 51 -34.16 15.22 -43.51
CA LEU A 51 -33.75 16.62 -43.66
C LEU A 51 -32.29 16.82 -43.24
N GLU A 52 -31.47 16.99 -44.28
CA GLU A 52 -30.35 17.92 -44.42
C GLU A 52 -29.18 17.86 -43.42
N SER A 53 -28.12 17.24 -43.93
CA SER A 53 -26.72 17.53 -43.66
C SER A 53 -26.42 19.04 -43.62
N GLN A 54 -26.05 19.53 -42.44
CA GLN A 54 -25.04 20.58 -42.32
C GLN A 54 -23.85 20.01 -41.58
N ASP A 55 -22.84 19.64 -42.37
CA ASP A 55 -21.46 19.54 -41.93
C ASP A 55 -21.09 20.85 -41.23
N THR A 56 -20.95 20.77 -39.91
CA THR A 56 -20.09 21.70 -39.17
C THR A 56 -19.08 20.85 -38.43
N ASP A 57 -17.88 20.81 -39.03
CA ASP A 57 -16.63 20.45 -38.38
C ASP A 57 -16.62 20.96 -36.93
N ARG A 58 -16.67 20.03 -35.98
CA ARG A 58 -16.21 20.27 -34.61
C ARG A 58 -14.94 19.46 -34.38
N THR A 59 -13.94 19.74 -35.19
CA THR A 59 -12.54 19.59 -34.79
C THR A 59 -12.22 20.65 -33.71
N THR A 60 -11.83 20.17 -32.54
CA THR A 60 -10.74 20.69 -31.69
C THR A 60 -10.66 22.19 -31.42
N THR A 61 -10.69 22.56 -30.13
CA THR A 61 -9.56 23.28 -29.49
C THR A 61 -9.69 23.17 -27.97
N THR A 62 -8.88 22.32 -27.35
CA THR A 62 -8.38 22.54 -25.99
C THR A 62 -7.56 23.84 -26.04
N THR A 63 -8.17 24.95 -25.67
CA THR A 63 -7.45 26.22 -25.56
C THR A 63 -6.51 26.12 -24.35
N THR A 64 -5.26 25.71 -24.57
CA THR A 64 -4.16 25.99 -23.64
C THR A 64 -3.92 27.49 -23.65
N THR A 65 -4.73 28.22 -22.89
CA THR A 65 -4.55 29.64 -22.63
C THR A 65 -3.32 29.79 -21.75
N ASN A 66 -2.32 30.54 -22.22
CA ASN A 66 -1.24 31.11 -21.41
C ASN A 66 -0.51 30.14 -20.46
N GLY A 67 -0.05 28.96 -20.89
CA GLY A 67 0.90 28.13 -20.12
C GLY A 67 0.40 27.63 -18.75
N VAL A 68 -0.91 27.60 -18.55
CA VAL A 68 -1.57 26.93 -17.43
C VAL A 68 -1.81 25.47 -17.79
N ILE A 69 -1.41 24.57 -16.91
CA ILE A 69 -1.48 23.13 -17.08
C ILE A 69 -2.24 22.55 -15.90
N TYR A 70 -3.33 21.84 -16.20
CA TYR A 70 -4.15 21.19 -15.19
C TYR A 70 -3.68 19.75 -14.99
N LEU A 71 -3.34 19.40 -13.75
CA LEU A 71 -2.83 18.08 -13.39
C LEU A 71 -3.92 17.24 -12.74
N PRO A 72 -4.25 16.05 -13.27
CA PRO A 72 -5.25 15.18 -12.66
C PRO A 72 -4.80 14.65 -11.29
N THR A 73 -5.64 14.78 -10.28
CA THR A 73 -5.50 14.16 -8.95
C THR A 73 -6.74 13.35 -8.59
N THR A 74 -6.64 12.49 -7.57
CA THR A 74 -7.79 11.76 -7.03
C THR A 74 -8.47 12.53 -5.91
N LEU A 75 -9.70 12.15 -5.57
CA LEU A 75 -10.30 12.43 -4.26
C LEU A 75 -9.93 11.30 -3.30
N THR A 76 -9.78 11.60 -2.02
CA THR A 76 -9.60 10.56 -0.98
C THR A 76 -10.94 9.96 -0.58
N GLU A 77 -10.92 8.75 0.00
CA GLU A 77 -12.14 8.13 0.54
C GLU A 77 -12.86 9.04 1.55
N VAL A 78 -12.11 9.83 2.31
CA VAL A 78 -12.68 10.83 3.24
C VAL A 78 -13.36 11.98 2.48
N GLN A 79 -12.73 12.51 1.43
CA GLN A 79 -13.33 13.55 0.60
C GLN A 79 -14.59 13.05 -0.11
N GLU A 80 -14.56 11.85 -0.69
CA GLU A 80 -15.71 11.22 -1.33
C GLU A 80 -16.85 11.04 -0.34
N ALA A 81 -16.56 10.48 0.84
CA ALA A 81 -17.54 10.28 1.89
C ALA A 81 -18.18 11.60 2.38
N LEU A 82 -17.40 12.68 2.47
CA LEU A 82 -17.89 14.01 2.87
C LEU A 82 -18.73 14.67 1.77
N ILE A 83 -18.32 14.54 0.51
CA ILE A 83 -19.10 15.03 -0.65
C ILE A 83 -20.46 14.33 -0.69
N GLU A 84 -20.49 13.01 -0.52
CA GLU A 84 -21.75 12.24 -0.43
C GLU A 84 -22.64 12.72 0.71
N LEU A 85 -22.08 13.01 1.89
CA LEU A 85 -22.83 13.49 3.05
C LEU A 85 -23.39 14.90 2.83
N VAL A 86 -22.62 15.81 2.22
CA VAL A 86 -23.10 17.16 1.88
C VAL A 86 -24.22 17.07 0.84
N LEU A 87 -24.06 16.26 -0.21
CA LEU A 87 -25.12 16.05 -1.20
C LEU A 87 -26.37 15.39 -0.61
N HIS A 88 -26.21 14.51 0.39
CA HIS A 88 -27.31 13.94 1.15
C HIS A 88 -28.05 15.01 1.95
N LEU A 89 -27.31 15.91 2.60
CA LEU A 89 -27.89 16.94 3.44
C LEU A 89 -28.75 17.93 2.63
N PHE A 90 -28.32 18.31 1.41
CA PHE A 90 -29.04 19.22 0.51
C PHE A 90 -29.94 18.50 -0.52
N SER A 91 -30.24 17.22 -0.30
CA SER A 91 -30.90 16.34 -1.27
C SER A 91 -32.30 16.79 -1.71
N SER A 92 -33.13 17.24 -0.78
CA SER A 92 -34.49 17.68 -1.04
C SER A 92 -34.55 18.92 -1.91
N GLU A 93 -33.68 19.90 -1.65
CA GLU A 93 -33.60 21.13 -2.44
C GLU A 93 -33.21 20.82 -3.89
N LEU A 94 -32.23 19.93 -4.07
CA LEU A 94 -31.81 19.48 -5.40
C LEU A 94 -32.93 18.70 -6.12
N LEU A 95 -33.63 17.80 -5.43
CA LEU A 95 -34.75 17.04 -6.00
C LEU A 95 -35.95 17.95 -6.34
N ASN A 96 -36.26 18.92 -5.49
CA ASN A 96 -37.33 19.89 -5.72
C ASN A 96 -37.02 20.79 -6.92
N GLU A 97 -35.75 21.13 -7.14
CA GLU A 97 -35.34 21.88 -8.33
C GLU A 97 -35.55 21.07 -9.62
N VAL A 98 -35.15 19.80 -9.64
CA VAL A 98 -35.36 18.92 -10.81
C VAL A 98 -36.84 18.70 -11.08
N ARG A 99 -37.65 18.51 -10.03
CA ARG A 99 -39.12 18.35 -10.15
C ARG A 99 -39.80 19.63 -10.65
N SER A 100 -39.41 20.80 -10.12
CA SER A 100 -39.97 22.09 -10.56
C SER A 100 -39.63 22.44 -12.02
N LYS A 101 -38.47 21.98 -12.54
CA LYS A 101 -38.14 22.08 -13.97
C LYS A 101 -39.08 21.24 -14.84
N LYS A 102 -39.37 19.99 -14.45
CA LYS A 102 -40.34 19.13 -15.15
C LYS A 102 -41.76 19.71 -15.16
N LEU A 103 -42.19 20.33 -14.05
CA LEU A 103 -43.49 21.00 -13.96
C LEU A 103 -43.59 22.20 -14.89
N LYS A 104 -42.53 23.01 -15.03
CA LYS A 104 -42.51 24.17 -15.96
C LYS A 104 -42.55 23.78 -17.45
N THR A 105 -42.13 22.56 -17.79
CA THR A 105 -42.15 22.04 -19.17
C THR A 105 -43.40 21.22 -19.51
N SER A 106 -44.29 20.98 -18.54
CA SER A 106 -45.56 20.26 -18.77
C SER A 106 -46.63 21.19 -19.35
N ILE A 107 -47.37 20.69 -20.34
CA ILE A 107 -48.44 21.42 -21.05
C ILE A 107 -49.52 21.92 -20.07
N ASP A 108 -49.77 21.23 -18.96
CA ASP A 108 -50.80 21.59 -17.98
C ASP A 108 -50.54 22.93 -17.28
N ASN A 109 -49.27 23.33 -17.09
CA ASN A 109 -48.92 24.61 -16.46
C ASN A 109 -48.98 25.81 -17.43
N LEU A 110 -48.96 25.58 -18.74
CA LEU A 110 -49.18 26.65 -19.72
C LEU A 110 -50.65 27.11 -19.74
N LEU A 111 -51.59 26.22 -19.41
CA LEU A 111 -53.03 26.52 -19.33
C LEU A 111 -53.43 27.17 -17.99
N GLU A 112 -52.69 26.95 -16.90
CA GLU A 112 -52.96 27.55 -15.59
C GLU A 112 -52.30 28.94 -15.39
N SER A 113 -51.36 29.31 -16.27
CA SER A 113 -50.63 30.57 -16.23
C SER A 113 -51.48 31.84 -16.45
N SER A 114 -52.76 31.72 -16.83
CA SER A 114 -53.66 32.87 -16.95
C SER A 114 -54.36 33.28 -15.65
N ASN A 115 -54.32 32.48 -14.58
CA ASN A 115 -55.05 32.79 -13.33
C ASN A 115 -54.22 32.76 -12.03
N ALA A 116 -52.92 32.46 -12.08
CA ALA A 116 -52.05 32.49 -10.89
C ALA A 116 -51.16 33.75 -10.85
N ILE A 117 -51.77 34.93 -10.91
CA ILE A 117 -51.11 36.17 -10.50
C ILE A 117 -51.55 36.42 -9.05
N ASN A 118 -50.58 36.36 -8.12
CA ASN A 118 -50.68 36.67 -6.69
C ASN A 118 -50.92 35.50 -5.72
N ASP A 119 -49.94 34.59 -5.59
CA ASP A 119 -49.73 33.93 -4.29
C ASP A 119 -48.24 33.96 -3.88
N SER A 120 -47.90 35.01 -3.14
CA SER A 120 -47.10 34.99 -1.91
C SER A 120 -45.98 33.93 -1.71
N ASN A 121 -44.96 33.88 -2.60
CA ASN A 121 -43.77 33.03 -2.36
C ASN A 121 -42.39 33.70 -2.61
N ASN A 122 -42.32 35.04 -2.64
CA ASN A 122 -41.05 35.76 -2.85
C ASN A 122 -40.03 35.64 -1.69
N GLY A 123 -40.39 35.08 -0.54
CA GLY A 123 -39.48 34.86 0.60
C GLY A 123 -38.70 33.54 0.57
N ASN A 124 -39.16 32.54 -0.19
CA ASN A 124 -38.54 31.20 -0.24
C ASN A 124 -37.48 31.04 -1.33
N ASP A 125 -37.48 31.92 -2.35
CA ASP A 125 -36.49 31.84 -3.43
C ASP A 125 -35.09 32.29 -2.98
N SER A 126 -35.00 33.33 -2.13
CA SER A 126 -33.71 33.80 -1.59
C SER A 126 -33.09 32.80 -0.62
N THR A 127 -33.89 32.18 0.26
CA THR A 127 -33.38 31.15 1.19
C THR A 127 -32.90 29.91 0.45
N ARG A 128 -33.55 29.54 -0.66
CA ARG A 128 -33.11 28.45 -1.54
C ARG A 128 -31.83 28.78 -2.30
N GLU A 129 -31.71 30.01 -2.80
CA GLU A 129 -30.49 30.54 -3.44
C GLU A 129 -29.27 30.48 -2.51
N ASP A 130 -29.48 30.84 -1.24
CA ASP A 130 -28.46 30.79 -0.20
C ASP A 130 -28.06 29.35 0.14
N LYS A 131 -29.03 28.42 0.24
CA LYS A 131 -28.74 26.98 0.48
C LYS A 131 -27.91 26.35 -0.64
N ILE A 132 -28.23 26.62 -1.90
CA ILE A 132 -27.48 26.08 -3.05
C ILE A 132 -26.08 26.68 -3.11
N SER A 133 -25.96 27.99 -2.82
CA SER A 133 -24.66 28.65 -2.74
C SER A 133 -23.80 28.07 -1.62
N LEU A 134 -24.38 27.84 -0.44
CA LEU A 134 -23.71 27.20 0.68
C LEU A 134 -23.25 25.79 0.33
N CYS A 135 -24.10 24.97 -0.31
CA CYS A 135 -23.75 23.63 -0.77
C CYS A 135 -22.54 23.66 -1.72
N PHE A 136 -22.56 24.54 -2.73
CA PHE A 136 -21.48 24.71 -3.69
C PHE A 136 -20.15 25.10 -3.01
N GLU A 137 -20.21 26.03 -2.06
CA GLU A 137 -19.03 26.48 -1.29
C GLU A 137 -18.46 25.36 -0.42
N GLN A 138 -19.30 24.62 0.29
CA GLN A 138 -18.83 23.49 1.12
C GLN A 138 -18.19 22.39 0.27
N LEU A 139 -18.77 22.05 -0.87
CA LEU A 139 -18.18 21.07 -1.80
C LEU A 139 -16.81 21.55 -2.30
N SER A 140 -16.69 22.82 -2.67
CA SER A 140 -15.42 23.42 -3.11
C SER A 140 -14.36 23.37 -1.99
N ILE A 141 -14.75 23.62 -0.74
CA ILE A 141 -13.84 23.55 0.42
C ILE A 141 -13.37 22.10 0.66
N ILE A 142 -14.26 21.12 0.57
CA ILE A 142 -13.94 19.69 0.77
C ILE A 142 -12.95 19.20 -0.28
N GLU A 143 -13.12 19.59 -1.55
CA GLU A 143 -12.22 19.22 -2.66
C GLU A 143 -10.79 19.75 -2.45
N ASN A 144 -10.64 20.91 -1.82
CA ASN A 144 -9.33 21.43 -1.42
C ASN A 144 -8.76 20.62 -0.25
N HIS A 145 -9.42 20.67 0.92
CA HIS A 145 -9.01 19.88 2.07
C HIS A 145 -10.14 19.75 3.12
N PRO A 146 -10.48 18.52 3.60
CA PRO A 146 -11.54 18.32 4.60
C PRO A 146 -11.41 19.11 5.90
N SER A 147 -10.19 19.37 6.39
CA SER A 147 -9.99 20.13 7.64
C SER A 147 -10.38 21.60 7.53
N LEU A 148 -10.56 22.14 6.32
CA LEU A 148 -10.98 23.53 6.09
C LEU A 148 -12.48 23.75 6.37
N ILE A 149 -13.27 22.69 6.53
CA ILE A 149 -14.71 22.76 6.85
C ILE A 149 -14.94 23.38 8.24
N ILE A 150 -14.02 23.16 9.19
CA ILE A 150 -14.16 23.67 10.55
C ILE A 150 -13.35 24.97 10.68
N ASP A 151 -14.07 26.08 10.78
CA ASP A 151 -13.44 27.40 10.87
C ASP A 151 -12.63 27.70 12.14
N HIS A 152 -12.81 26.91 13.20
CA HIS A 152 -11.99 27.06 14.39
C HIS A 152 -10.53 26.83 14.03
N PHE A 153 -9.65 27.74 14.45
CA PHE A 153 -8.20 27.62 14.27
C PHE A 153 -7.77 26.19 14.61
N ILE A 154 -7.25 25.45 13.64
CA ILE A 154 -6.48 24.24 13.93
C ILE A 154 -5.29 24.76 14.74
N PRO A 155 -5.19 24.45 16.05
CA PRO A 155 -4.13 25.01 16.85
C PRO A 155 -2.79 24.61 16.24
N LYS A 156 -1.90 25.57 16.00
CA LYS A 156 -0.59 25.32 15.34
C LYS A 156 0.19 24.18 16.00
N LYS A 157 0.07 24.05 17.32
CA LYS A 157 0.66 22.95 18.08
C LYS A 157 0.08 21.58 17.69
N ILE A 158 -1.22 21.49 17.44
CA ILE A 158 -1.87 20.24 16.99
C ILE A 158 -1.40 19.90 15.58
N LEU A 159 -1.30 20.90 14.69
CA LEU A 159 -0.82 20.67 13.33
C LEU A 159 0.64 20.17 13.30
N LEU A 160 1.49 20.65 14.21
CA LEU A 160 2.87 20.17 14.39
C LEU A 160 2.98 18.82 15.13
N LEU A 161 1.95 18.44 15.89
CA LEU A 161 1.90 17.16 16.61
C LEU A 161 1.26 16.04 15.76
N GLU A 162 0.47 16.42 14.76
CA GLU A 162 -0.19 15.49 13.85
C GLU A 162 0.83 14.83 12.91
N THR A 163 0.58 13.57 12.55
CA THR A 163 1.43 12.88 11.59
C THR A 163 1.20 13.45 10.19
N ILE A 164 2.28 13.75 9.48
CA ILE A 164 2.25 14.24 8.09
C ILE A 164 1.44 13.28 7.20
N GLU A 165 1.56 11.97 7.43
CA GLU A 165 0.79 10.93 6.73
C GLU A 165 -0.72 11.12 6.86
N ARG A 166 -1.22 11.57 8.01
CA ARG A 166 -2.65 11.80 8.21
C ARG A 166 -3.14 12.97 7.36
N GLN A 167 -2.38 14.06 7.29
CA GLN A 167 -2.71 15.21 6.46
C GLN A 167 -2.68 14.86 4.97
N ILE A 168 -1.69 14.08 4.56
CA ILE A 168 -1.58 13.52 3.20
C ILE A 168 -2.80 12.65 2.88
N ASN A 169 -3.22 11.78 3.79
CA ASN A 169 -4.36 10.86 3.55
C ASN A 169 -5.72 11.56 3.53
N MET A 170 -5.82 12.83 3.92
CA MET A 170 -7.07 13.58 3.94
C MET A 170 -7.39 14.25 2.60
N SER A 171 -6.40 14.66 1.81
CA SER A 171 -6.64 15.36 0.53
C SER A 171 -5.74 14.85 -0.60
N GLY A 172 -6.34 14.49 -1.74
CA GLY A 172 -5.60 14.00 -2.90
C GLY A 172 -4.68 15.05 -3.52
N LYS A 173 -5.07 16.34 -3.49
CA LYS A 173 -4.21 17.45 -3.93
C LYS A 173 -2.93 17.53 -3.09
N VAL A 174 -3.06 17.36 -1.77
CA VAL A 174 -1.92 17.33 -0.85
C VAL A 174 -1.05 16.09 -1.10
N GLN A 175 -1.65 14.93 -1.43
CA GLN A 175 -0.87 13.75 -1.85
C GLN A 175 -0.04 14.02 -3.11
N LEU A 176 -0.65 14.64 -4.13
CA LEU A 176 0.04 14.99 -5.37
C LEU A 176 1.18 15.98 -5.09
N PHE A 177 0.93 17.03 -4.32
CA PHE A 177 1.95 17.99 -3.90
C PHE A 177 3.11 17.32 -3.15
N ASN A 178 2.79 16.45 -2.19
CA ASN A 178 3.81 15.72 -1.43
C ASN A 178 4.71 14.89 -2.36
N ARG A 179 4.11 14.18 -3.33
CA ARG A 179 4.85 13.38 -4.32
C ARG A 179 5.71 14.24 -5.25
N ILE A 180 5.21 15.40 -5.70
CA ILE A 180 5.98 16.35 -6.52
C ILE A 180 7.20 16.84 -5.74
N VAL A 181 7.02 17.28 -4.49
CA VAL A 181 8.11 17.74 -3.64
C VAL A 181 9.15 16.64 -3.42
N ASP A 182 8.71 15.41 -3.12
CA ASP A 182 9.62 14.27 -2.92
C ASP A 182 10.39 13.91 -4.20
N ALA A 183 9.76 14.01 -5.36
CA ALA A 183 10.39 13.76 -6.66
C ALA A 183 11.47 14.81 -6.96
N LEU A 184 11.17 16.09 -6.74
CA LEU A 184 12.12 17.19 -6.96
C LEU A 184 13.32 17.12 -6.00
N ILE A 185 13.12 16.69 -4.76
CA ILE A 185 14.21 16.44 -3.80
C ILE A 185 15.12 15.31 -4.29
N LYS A 186 14.53 14.20 -4.79
CA LYS A 186 15.28 13.01 -5.22
C LYS A 186 16.09 13.23 -6.49
N GLU A 187 15.62 14.06 -7.41
CA GLU A 187 16.25 14.26 -8.72
C GLU A 187 17.65 14.92 -8.65
N HIS A 188 18.01 15.56 -7.53
CA HIS A 188 19.34 16.15 -7.27
C HIS A 188 19.91 16.96 -8.46
N ARG A 189 19.13 17.93 -8.97
CA ARG A 189 19.60 18.89 -9.98
C ARG A 189 20.74 19.75 -9.39
N PRO A 190 21.88 19.95 -10.09
CA PRO A 190 23.03 20.69 -9.54
C PRO A 190 22.71 22.15 -9.22
N GLU A 191 21.85 22.79 -10.01
CA GLU A 191 21.37 24.17 -9.87
C GLU A 191 20.23 24.33 -8.85
N GLY A 192 19.65 23.21 -8.39
CA GLY A 192 18.45 23.19 -7.56
C GLY A 192 17.16 23.55 -8.32
N TYR A 193 16.03 23.50 -7.61
CA TYR A 193 14.71 23.91 -8.10
C TYR A 193 14.13 25.03 -7.24
N ARG A 194 13.50 26.02 -7.88
CA ARG A 194 12.74 27.09 -7.22
C ARG A 194 11.26 27.00 -7.58
N MET A 195 10.41 26.72 -6.60
CA MET A 195 8.97 26.54 -6.76
C MET A 195 8.19 27.61 -5.98
N ILE A 196 7.16 28.20 -6.60
CA ILE A 196 6.14 29.00 -5.91
C ILE A 196 4.92 28.12 -5.68
N VAL A 197 4.36 28.14 -4.47
CA VAL A 197 3.08 27.52 -4.16
C VAL A 197 2.08 28.60 -3.81
N VAL A 198 0.96 28.63 -4.55
CA VAL A 198 -0.08 29.65 -4.43
C VAL A 198 -1.37 29.02 -3.92
N SER A 199 -2.02 29.66 -2.95
CA SER A 199 -3.37 29.28 -2.51
C SER A 199 -4.19 30.54 -2.19
N ASN A 200 -5.51 30.46 -2.37
CA ASN A 200 -6.43 31.53 -1.97
C ASN A 200 -6.60 31.60 -0.43
N ASN A 201 -6.57 30.45 0.25
CA ASN A 201 -6.86 30.37 1.69
C ASN A 201 -5.57 30.32 2.52
N VAL A 202 -5.42 31.23 3.48
CA VAL A 202 -4.26 31.25 4.40
C VAL A 202 -4.17 29.96 5.22
N LYS A 203 -5.31 29.36 5.60
CA LYS A 203 -5.34 28.08 6.33
C LYS A 203 -4.83 26.92 5.47
N GLU A 204 -5.11 26.93 4.17
CA GLU A 204 -4.59 25.93 3.25
C GLU A 204 -3.07 26.05 3.12
N LEU A 205 -2.52 27.27 3.10
CA LEU A 205 -1.08 27.49 3.17
C LEU A 205 -0.44 26.96 4.47
N GLU A 206 -1.11 27.10 5.62
CA GLU A 206 -0.63 26.50 6.88
C GLU A 206 -0.60 24.97 6.78
N LEU A 207 -1.61 24.33 6.17
CA LEU A 207 -1.62 22.88 5.96
C LEU A 207 -0.47 22.44 5.03
N LEU A 208 -0.24 23.18 3.95
CA LEU A 208 0.87 22.91 3.02
C LEU A 208 2.23 23.11 3.68
N GLU A 209 2.37 24.14 4.53
CA GLU A 209 3.55 24.34 5.38
C GLU A 209 3.77 23.12 6.30
N GLY A 210 2.70 22.61 6.92
CA GLY A 210 2.73 21.40 7.75
C GLY A 210 3.33 20.18 7.05
N VAL A 211 3.03 19.98 5.76
CA VAL A 211 3.49 18.82 4.97
C VAL A 211 4.94 18.94 4.52
N ILE A 212 5.43 20.16 4.26
CA ILE A 212 6.83 20.39 3.86
C ILE A 212 7.79 20.42 5.05
N LEU A 213 7.28 20.70 6.25
CA LEU A 213 8.08 20.72 7.48
C LEU A 213 8.72 19.34 7.73
N GLY A 214 10.03 19.34 7.97
CA GLY A 214 10.82 18.12 8.20
C GLY A 214 11.44 17.51 6.94
N LYS A 215 11.15 18.03 5.74
CA LYS A 215 11.80 17.62 4.49
C LYS A 215 13.12 18.37 4.27
N THR A 216 14.00 17.79 3.44
CA THR A 216 15.29 18.39 3.04
C THR A 216 15.10 19.47 1.97
N LEU A 217 14.47 20.58 2.35
CA LEU A 217 14.20 21.73 1.49
C LEU A 217 14.32 23.05 2.28
N HIS A 218 14.51 24.15 1.56
CA HIS A 218 14.32 25.49 2.10
C HIS A 218 12.93 26.00 1.72
N TYR A 219 12.24 26.66 2.64
CA TYR A 219 10.99 27.32 2.30
C TYR A 219 10.88 28.71 2.92
N ARG A 220 10.09 29.56 2.28
CA ARG A 220 9.71 30.88 2.79
C ARG A 220 8.19 30.99 2.73
N ASN A 221 7.56 31.20 3.88
CA ASN A 221 6.15 31.55 3.93
C ASN A 221 6.01 33.09 3.94
N SER A 222 5.32 33.64 2.94
CA SER A 222 5.01 35.07 2.81
C SER A 222 3.65 35.43 3.44
N GLY A 223 2.88 34.43 3.85
CA GLY A 223 1.64 34.58 4.59
C GLY A 223 1.81 35.20 5.97
N SER A 224 0.71 35.75 6.49
CA SER A 224 0.64 36.37 7.81
C SER A 224 0.71 35.36 8.96
N ALA A 225 0.32 34.11 8.71
CA ALA A 225 0.25 33.05 9.70
C ALA A 225 1.25 31.94 9.35
N LYS A 226 2.47 32.03 9.88
CA LYS A 226 3.54 31.03 9.69
C LYS A 226 3.51 30.00 10.81
N LEU A 227 3.78 28.74 10.51
CA LEU A 227 3.97 27.71 11.53
C LEU A 227 5.37 27.78 12.14
N TYR A 228 6.38 28.10 11.33
CA TYR A 228 7.75 28.21 11.77
C TYR A 228 8.46 29.40 11.10
N GLU A 229 9.22 30.17 11.90
CA GLU A 229 10.04 31.27 11.39
C GLU A 229 11.49 30.82 11.30
N ASP A 230 11.92 30.39 10.11
CA ASP A 230 13.34 30.23 9.85
C ASP A 230 13.98 31.62 9.62
N LYS A 231 14.88 32.01 10.53
CA LYS A 231 15.63 33.28 10.46
C LYS A 231 16.92 33.14 9.66
N ARG A 232 17.23 31.95 9.13
CA ARG A 232 18.42 31.73 8.32
C ARG A 232 18.27 32.43 6.96
N PRO A 233 19.36 33.02 6.44
CA PRO A 233 19.35 33.56 5.08
C PRO A 233 19.12 32.42 4.08
N ILE A 234 18.45 32.74 2.97
CA ILE A 234 18.24 31.78 1.87
C ILE A 234 19.63 31.44 1.32
N PRO A 235 20.09 30.18 1.41
CA PRO A 235 21.41 29.81 0.91
C PRO A 235 21.40 29.76 -0.61
N ASP A 236 22.56 29.99 -1.20
CA ASP A 236 22.75 29.80 -2.64
C ASP A 236 22.55 28.32 -2.97
N LEU A 237 21.58 28.02 -3.84
CA LEU A 237 21.23 26.67 -4.29
C LEU A 237 22.40 25.99 -5.02
N LYS A 238 23.38 26.76 -5.51
CA LYS A 238 24.59 26.26 -6.18
C LYS A 238 25.61 25.64 -5.23
N GLU A 239 25.56 25.96 -3.94
CA GLU A 239 26.47 25.36 -2.96
C GLU A 239 26.24 23.85 -2.82
N PRO A 240 27.30 23.02 -2.69
CA PRO A 240 27.18 21.58 -2.54
C PRO A 240 26.55 21.15 -1.21
N SER A 241 26.59 22.03 -0.19
CA SER A 241 25.99 21.82 1.13
C SER A 241 24.54 22.32 1.27
N SER A 242 24.01 23.00 0.25
CA SER A 242 22.67 23.62 0.28
C SER A 242 21.60 22.63 -0.15
N TYR A 243 20.39 22.72 0.44
CA TYR A 243 19.25 21.94 -0.03
C TYR A 243 18.91 22.36 -1.46
N LYS A 244 18.71 21.39 -2.34
CA LYS A 244 18.50 21.61 -3.77
C LYS A 244 17.06 21.98 -4.15
N LEU A 245 16.19 22.29 -3.18
CA LEU A 245 14.81 22.73 -3.42
C LEU A 245 14.48 23.94 -2.55
N PHE A 246 13.99 25.00 -3.18
CA PHE A 246 13.45 26.19 -2.55
C PHE A 246 11.96 26.34 -2.85
N VAL A 247 11.13 26.50 -1.81
CA VAL A 247 9.66 26.62 -1.91
C VAL A 247 9.19 27.95 -1.33
N ASN A 248 8.52 28.79 -2.13
CA ASN A 248 7.90 30.02 -1.65
C ASN A 248 6.38 29.84 -1.53
N LEU A 249 5.85 29.86 -0.31
CA LEU A 249 4.42 29.80 -0.03
C LEU A 249 3.84 31.21 -0.02
N ILE A 250 2.87 31.50 -0.87
CA ILE A 250 2.25 32.83 -1.00
C ILE A 250 0.74 32.71 -1.23
N SER A 251 -0.04 33.68 -0.73
CA SER A 251 -1.47 33.72 -1.06
C SER A 251 -1.73 34.40 -2.41
N SER A 252 -2.81 34.05 -3.10
CA SER A 252 -3.18 34.68 -4.38
C SER A 252 -3.25 36.21 -4.25
N GLN A 253 -3.87 36.72 -3.19
CA GLN A 253 -3.95 38.17 -2.92
C GLN A 253 -2.58 38.82 -2.71
N GLN A 254 -1.67 38.14 -2.00
CA GLN A 254 -0.31 38.63 -1.81
C GLN A 254 0.49 38.59 -3.10
N LEU A 255 0.28 37.58 -3.94
CA LEU A 255 0.95 37.47 -5.24
C LEU A 255 0.51 38.58 -6.20
N TYR A 256 -0.76 38.98 -6.16
CA TYR A 256 -1.27 40.12 -6.95
C TYR A 256 -0.71 41.46 -6.46
N ASN A 257 -0.56 41.63 -5.15
CA ASN A 257 -0.18 42.91 -4.54
C ASN A 257 1.34 43.09 -4.38
N ASN A 258 2.09 42.00 -4.18
CA ASN A 258 3.53 42.07 -3.92
C ASN A 258 4.31 41.74 -5.19
N TYR A 259 5.14 42.69 -5.61
CA TYR A 259 6.21 42.40 -6.56
C TYR A 259 7.28 41.56 -5.87
N ILE A 260 7.31 40.25 -6.16
CA ILE A 260 8.46 39.41 -5.84
C ILE A 260 9.56 39.76 -6.83
N SER A 261 10.22 40.90 -6.63
CA SER A 261 11.50 41.18 -7.30
C SER A 261 12.58 40.39 -6.57
N GLY A 262 13.48 39.74 -7.30
CA GLY A 262 14.69 39.06 -6.75
C GLY A 262 15.66 39.99 -6.00
N SER A 263 15.27 41.23 -5.68
CA SER A 263 16.13 42.18 -5.01
C SER A 263 16.00 42.05 -3.50
N ASN A 264 16.74 41.09 -2.93
CA ASN A 264 17.29 41.24 -1.59
C ASN A 264 18.80 40.91 -1.61
N GLY A 265 19.53 41.53 -2.54
CA GLY A 265 20.99 41.55 -2.60
C GLY A 265 21.43 42.62 -3.60
N GLY A 266 22.41 43.46 -3.23
CA GLY A 266 22.80 44.65 -3.98
C GLY A 266 23.11 44.42 -5.46
N GLY A 267 22.80 45.42 -6.29
CA GLY A 267 23.06 45.44 -7.72
C GLY A 267 24.49 45.05 -8.07
N GLY A 268 24.62 43.86 -8.64
CA GLY A 268 25.80 43.36 -9.31
C GLY A 268 25.35 42.57 -10.54
N GLU A 269 26.06 42.72 -11.65
CA GLU A 269 25.81 42.16 -12.99
C GLU A 269 25.77 40.61 -13.09
N GLY A 270 25.56 39.89 -11.97
CA GLY A 270 25.47 38.42 -11.91
C GLY A 270 24.10 37.85 -11.54
N ASP A 271 23.09 38.67 -11.25
CA ASP A 271 21.83 38.25 -10.60
C ASP A 271 20.76 37.70 -11.56
N LYS A 272 21.17 36.80 -12.47
CA LYS A 272 20.26 36.03 -13.35
C LYS A 272 19.72 34.77 -12.68
N ASP A 273 20.07 34.51 -11.42
CA ASP A 273 19.89 33.21 -10.73
C ASP A 273 18.63 33.10 -9.86
N ASP A 274 17.75 34.10 -9.88
CA ASP A 274 16.53 34.19 -9.06
C ASP A 274 15.23 33.85 -9.82
N VAL A 275 15.34 33.09 -10.92
CA VAL A 275 14.18 32.66 -11.73
C VAL A 275 13.50 31.44 -11.10
N TYR A 276 12.16 31.46 -11.04
CA TYR A 276 11.38 30.31 -10.57
C TYR A 276 11.15 29.31 -11.71
N ASP A 277 11.46 28.03 -11.47
CA ASP A 277 11.27 26.95 -12.45
C ASP A 277 9.79 26.55 -12.59
N LEU A 278 8.99 26.73 -11.53
CA LEU A 278 7.63 26.22 -11.45
C LEU A 278 6.72 27.06 -10.52
N ILE A 279 5.46 27.23 -10.92
CA ILE A 279 4.37 27.71 -10.05
C ILE A 279 3.33 26.60 -9.89
N LEU A 280 3.05 26.18 -8.65
CA LEU A 280 1.97 25.26 -8.32
C LEU A 280 0.84 26.03 -7.63
N SER A 281 -0.32 26.13 -8.28
CA SER A 281 -1.48 26.87 -7.76
C SER A 281 -2.57 25.93 -7.29
N PHE A 282 -2.90 25.97 -6.01
CA PHE A 282 -4.10 25.34 -5.43
C PHE A 282 -5.36 26.19 -5.66
N ASP A 283 -5.19 27.44 -6.10
CA ASP A 283 -6.29 28.30 -6.54
C ASP A 283 -6.59 28.07 -8.02
N SER A 284 -7.74 27.45 -8.31
CA SER A 284 -8.22 27.23 -9.68
C SER A 284 -8.66 28.51 -10.40
N LYS A 285 -8.91 29.60 -9.67
CA LYS A 285 -9.33 30.91 -10.22
C LYS A 285 -8.17 31.90 -10.36
N LEU A 286 -6.93 31.43 -10.35
CA LEU A 286 -5.75 32.28 -10.46
C LEU A 286 -5.77 33.07 -11.79
N ASP A 287 -5.75 34.40 -11.71
CA ASP A 287 -5.72 35.28 -12.88
C ASP A 287 -4.27 35.45 -13.36
N VAL A 288 -3.97 34.83 -14.49
CA VAL A 288 -2.63 34.81 -15.09
C VAL A 288 -2.31 36.10 -15.84
N THR A 289 -3.30 36.97 -16.08
CA THR A 289 -3.11 38.26 -16.76
C THR A 289 -2.59 39.36 -15.83
N VAL A 290 -2.48 39.07 -14.53
CA VAL A 290 -1.97 40.03 -13.56
C VAL A 290 -0.47 40.29 -13.81
N PRO A 291 -0.03 41.57 -13.86
CA PRO A 291 1.36 41.92 -14.19
C PRO A 291 2.41 41.24 -13.31
N SER A 292 2.14 40.98 -12.03
CA SER A 292 3.08 40.29 -11.14
C SER A 292 3.37 38.86 -11.59
N ILE A 293 2.37 38.15 -12.11
CA ILE A 293 2.50 36.79 -12.64
C ILE A 293 3.11 36.82 -14.03
N GLU A 294 2.73 37.78 -14.89
CA GLU A 294 3.34 37.95 -16.20
C GLU A 294 4.85 38.22 -16.09
N ILE A 295 5.28 39.07 -15.16
CA ILE A 295 6.71 39.37 -14.95
C ILE A 295 7.49 38.11 -14.54
N LEU A 296 6.95 37.29 -13.64
CA LEU A 296 7.54 36.01 -13.24
C LEU A 296 7.66 35.02 -14.41
N ARG A 297 6.85 35.20 -15.46
CA ARG A 297 6.81 34.34 -16.66
C ARG A 297 7.54 34.93 -17.87
N SER A 298 7.85 36.22 -17.85
CA SER A 298 8.27 37.02 -19.02
C SER A 298 9.73 36.87 -19.45
N LYS A 299 10.52 35.99 -18.82
CA LYS A 299 11.96 35.86 -19.11
C LYS A 299 12.30 34.43 -19.51
N ASP A 300 12.57 34.27 -20.81
CA ASP A 300 13.10 33.13 -21.58
C ASP A 300 12.13 32.57 -22.64
N ASP A 301 12.69 31.95 -23.71
CA ASP A 301 11.98 31.34 -24.85
C ASP A 301 10.92 30.28 -24.44
N LYS A 302 10.87 29.89 -23.16
CA LYS A 302 9.85 29.01 -22.55
C LYS A 302 9.26 29.70 -21.30
N PRO A 303 7.95 30.01 -21.26
CA PRO A 303 7.33 30.61 -20.08
C PRO A 303 7.29 29.60 -18.91
N CYS A 304 7.52 30.09 -17.69
CA CYS A 304 7.39 29.29 -16.46
C CYS A 304 6.00 28.62 -16.40
N PRO A 305 5.92 27.28 -16.25
CA PRO A 305 4.66 26.55 -16.23
C PRO A 305 3.89 26.79 -14.93
N ILE A 306 2.58 26.99 -15.05
CA ILE A 306 1.65 27.03 -13.91
C ILE A 306 0.94 25.67 -13.86
N LEU A 307 1.18 24.91 -12.80
CA LEU A 307 0.54 23.63 -12.55
C LEU A 307 -0.64 23.83 -11.58
N VAL A 308 -1.84 23.40 -11.98
CA VAL A 308 -3.05 23.44 -11.13
C VAL A 308 -3.50 22.01 -10.88
N PRO A 309 -3.40 21.47 -9.65
CA PRO A 309 -3.90 20.13 -9.35
C PRO A 309 -5.43 20.14 -9.29
N VAL A 310 -6.06 19.36 -10.16
CA VAL A 310 -7.52 19.26 -10.31
C VAL A 310 -7.97 17.82 -10.04
N PRO A 311 -8.84 17.59 -9.03
CA PRO A 311 -9.38 16.26 -8.78
C PRO A 311 -10.28 15.81 -9.94
N VAL A 312 -10.08 14.57 -10.41
CA VAL A 312 -10.89 14.00 -11.50
C VAL A 312 -12.32 13.74 -11.04
N PHE A 313 -13.28 13.90 -11.94
CA PHE A 313 -14.72 13.80 -11.71
C PHE A 313 -15.27 14.74 -10.61
N SER A 314 -14.53 15.79 -10.26
CA SER A 314 -14.89 16.74 -9.20
C SER A 314 -15.49 18.04 -9.73
N LEU A 315 -15.98 18.87 -8.83
CA LEU A 315 -16.57 20.18 -9.11
C LEU A 315 -15.53 21.07 -9.77
N GLU A 316 -14.30 21.05 -9.28
CA GLU A 316 -13.21 21.86 -9.83
C GLU A 316 -12.84 21.50 -11.26
N GLN A 317 -12.88 20.23 -11.66
CA GLN A 317 -12.70 19.84 -13.07
C GLN A 317 -13.81 20.42 -13.94
N LEU A 318 -15.06 20.34 -13.47
CA LEU A 318 -16.21 20.86 -14.19
C LEU A 318 -16.15 22.39 -14.34
N VAL A 319 -15.79 23.09 -13.27
CA VAL A 319 -15.67 24.55 -13.23
C VAL A 319 -14.50 25.03 -14.09
N SER A 320 -13.34 24.37 -14.00
CA SER A 320 -12.11 24.84 -14.65
C SER A 320 -12.06 24.50 -16.15
N GLN A 321 -12.68 23.39 -16.59
CA GLN A 321 -12.57 22.90 -17.98
C GLN A 321 -13.84 23.05 -18.82
N HIS A 322 -15.04 22.93 -18.22
CA HIS A 322 -16.29 22.76 -18.98
C HIS A 322 -17.32 23.87 -18.75
N PHE A 323 -17.40 24.43 -17.55
CA PHE A 323 -18.37 25.45 -17.18
C PHE A 323 -17.65 26.64 -16.52
N PRO A 324 -17.06 27.56 -17.31
CA PRO A 324 -16.50 28.78 -16.75
C PRO A 324 -17.59 29.62 -16.06
N GLU A 325 -17.22 30.30 -14.98
CA GLU A 325 -18.14 31.14 -14.22
C GLU A 325 -18.69 32.29 -15.09
N PRO A 326 -20.01 32.53 -15.10
CA PRO A 326 -20.58 33.62 -15.88
C PRO A 326 -20.11 34.98 -15.33
N GLN A 327 -19.59 35.85 -16.20
CA GLN A 327 -19.23 37.23 -15.83
C GLN A 327 -20.49 38.03 -15.49
N ILE A 328 -20.67 38.40 -14.21
CA ILE A 328 -21.78 39.24 -13.76
C ILE A 328 -21.41 40.70 -14.07
N LEU A 329 -21.91 41.24 -15.18
CA LEU A 329 -21.60 42.60 -15.63
C LEU A 329 -22.31 43.71 -14.81
N ASN A 330 -23.36 43.40 -14.05
CA ASN A 330 -24.15 44.38 -13.29
C ASN A 330 -24.39 43.94 -11.83
N PHE A 331 -23.90 44.74 -10.88
CA PHE A 331 -24.15 44.57 -9.44
C PHE A 331 -25.63 44.77 -9.03
N ALA A 332 -26.47 45.36 -9.88
CA ALA A 332 -27.85 45.71 -9.57
C ALA A 332 -28.86 44.54 -9.69
N ASP A 333 -28.49 43.45 -10.36
CA ASP A 333 -29.37 42.29 -10.59
C ASP A 333 -29.16 41.15 -9.56
N SER A 334 -28.29 41.35 -8.56
CA SER A 334 -27.83 40.26 -7.67
C SER A 334 -28.83 39.80 -6.61
N HIS A 335 -29.93 40.51 -6.38
CA HIS A 335 -30.76 40.29 -5.18
C HIS A 335 -32.22 39.90 -5.40
N HIS A 336 -32.78 39.90 -6.63
CA HIS A 336 -34.23 39.71 -6.77
C HIS A 336 -34.75 38.98 -8.02
N ASN A 337 -33.95 38.14 -8.68
CA ASN A 337 -34.48 37.35 -9.80
C ASN A 337 -34.06 35.88 -9.74
N SER A 338 -35.06 34.99 -9.68
CA SER A 338 -35.00 33.52 -9.80
C SER A 338 -34.38 33.00 -11.12
N ASN A 339 -33.81 33.91 -11.90
CA ASN A 339 -33.13 33.70 -13.17
C ASN A 339 -31.64 34.10 -13.10
N ASN A 340 -31.05 34.16 -11.90
CA ASN A 340 -29.64 34.47 -11.72
C ASN A 340 -28.76 33.43 -12.48
N PRO A 341 -27.97 33.86 -13.49
CA PRO A 341 -27.12 32.95 -14.28
C PRO A 341 -26.10 32.21 -13.40
N ALA A 342 -25.62 32.83 -12.32
CA ALA A 342 -24.68 32.21 -11.39
C ALA A 342 -25.30 31.03 -10.65
N GLN A 343 -26.56 31.12 -10.22
CA GLN A 343 -27.23 30.03 -9.53
C GLN A 343 -27.49 28.84 -10.47
N LYS A 344 -27.99 29.11 -11.69
CA LYS A 344 -28.19 28.06 -12.71
C LYS A 344 -26.89 27.34 -13.03
N TRP A 345 -25.78 28.08 -13.06
CA TRP A 345 -24.45 27.53 -13.23
C TRP A 345 -24.04 26.64 -12.04
N LYS A 346 -24.18 27.12 -10.79
CA LYS A 346 -23.88 26.32 -9.57
C LYS A 346 -24.66 25.01 -9.54
N VAL A 347 -25.97 25.05 -9.81
CA VAL A 347 -26.81 23.85 -9.89
C VAL A 347 -26.33 22.91 -10.99
N LYS A 348 -26.04 23.44 -12.19
CA LYS A 348 -25.57 22.62 -13.30
C LYS A 348 -24.29 21.88 -12.92
N CYS A 349 -23.38 22.55 -12.23
CA CYS A 349 -22.15 21.94 -11.73
C CYS A 349 -22.44 20.85 -10.68
N ILE A 350 -23.29 21.12 -9.69
CA ILE A 350 -23.65 20.15 -8.64
C ILE A 350 -24.35 18.91 -9.23
N ASN A 351 -25.31 19.09 -10.14
CA ASN A 351 -26.01 17.97 -10.78
C ASN A 351 -25.08 17.13 -11.65
N THR A 352 -24.16 17.79 -12.37
CA THR A 352 -23.16 17.09 -13.18
C THR A 352 -22.17 16.32 -12.29
N LEU A 353 -21.78 16.88 -11.15
CA LEU A 353 -20.97 16.19 -10.15
C LEU A 353 -21.69 14.94 -9.64
N ALA A 354 -22.94 15.07 -9.21
CA ALA A 354 -23.72 13.95 -8.67
C ALA A 354 -23.86 12.78 -9.66
N VAL A 355 -23.98 13.08 -10.96
CA VAL A 355 -24.04 12.06 -12.02
C VAL A 355 -22.69 11.42 -12.28
N ASN A 356 -21.56 12.11 -12.07
CA ASN A 356 -20.22 11.59 -12.36
C ASN A 356 -19.50 10.98 -11.15
N LEU A 357 -20.01 11.14 -9.92
CA LEU A 357 -19.45 10.51 -8.72
C LEU A 357 -19.30 8.97 -8.82
N PHE A 358 -20.08 8.28 -9.65
CA PHE A 358 -19.92 6.83 -9.82
C PHE A 358 -18.60 6.46 -10.53
N ASN A 359 -18.05 7.36 -11.35
CA ASN A 359 -16.78 7.12 -12.04
C ASN A 359 -15.61 7.07 -11.04
N LEU A 360 -15.74 7.71 -9.87
CA LEU A 360 -14.73 7.66 -8.81
C LEU A 360 -14.52 6.25 -8.27
N LYS A 361 -15.59 5.45 -8.17
CA LYS A 361 -15.51 4.04 -7.71
C LYS A 361 -14.75 3.13 -8.67
N GLY A 362 -14.57 3.56 -9.92
CA GLY A 362 -13.82 2.84 -10.94
C GLY A 362 -12.35 3.26 -11.06
N LEU A 363 -11.86 4.21 -10.25
CA LEU A 363 -10.46 4.60 -10.27
C LEU A 363 -9.55 3.47 -9.74
N SER A 364 -8.42 3.27 -10.42
CA SER A 364 -7.42 2.30 -9.96
C SER A 364 -6.68 2.81 -8.72
N LYS A 365 -6.32 1.87 -7.83
CA LYS A 365 -5.44 2.16 -6.66
C LYS A 365 -4.05 2.68 -7.09
N ASP A 366 -3.66 2.40 -8.33
CA ASP A 366 -2.37 2.79 -8.92
C ASP A 366 -2.44 4.07 -9.77
N PHE A 367 -3.49 4.89 -9.60
CA PHE A 367 -3.73 6.13 -10.37
C PHE A 367 -2.48 6.99 -10.60
N PHE A 368 -1.67 7.21 -9.56
CA PHE A 368 -0.47 8.06 -9.65
C PHE A 368 0.64 7.41 -10.47
N VAL A 369 0.78 6.08 -10.42
CA VAL A 369 1.77 5.34 -11.21
C VAL A 369 1.36 5.31 -12.68
N GLU A 370 0.07 5.12 -12.96
CA GLU A 370 -0.45 5.14 -14.34
C GLU A 370 -0.22 6.49 -15.02
N ASN A 371 -0.55 7.59 -14.32
CA ASN A 371 -0.50 8.94 -14.89
C ASN A 371 0.91 9.56 -14.88
N TYR A 372 1.67 9.37 -13.81
CA TYR A 372 2.95 10.07 -13.59
C TYR A 372 4.18 9.15 -13.56
N GLY A 373 4.00 7.83 -13.64
CA GLY A 373 5.06 6.84 -13.54
C GLY A 373 5.48 6.52 -12.10
N ALA A 374 6.30 5.47 -11.95
CA ALA A 374 6.90 5.15 -10.65
C ALA A 374 7.72 6.36 -10.17
N ASN A 375 7.55 6.75 -8.89
CA ASN A 375 8.23 7.91 -8.30
C ASN A 375 8.13 9.24 -9.08
N MET A 376 7.08 9.44 -9.89
CA MET A 376 6.90 10.64 -10.73
C MET A 376 7.94 10.78 -11.86
N GLU A 377 8.59 9.69 -12.31
CA GLU A 377 9.60 9.74 -13.38
C GLU A 377 9.08 10.35 -14.69
N ARG A 378 7.85 10.02 -15.11
CA ARG A 378 7.25 10.60 -16.33
C ARG A 378 6.95 12.08 -16.13
N PHE A 379 6.51 12.47 -14.94
CA PHE A 379 6.27 13.87 -14.61
C PHE A 379 7.56 14.69 -14.71
N LEU A 380 8.67 14.21 -14.15
CA LEU A 380 9.96 14.90 -14.23
C LEU A 380 10.48 15.01 -15.67
N ALA A 381 10.31 13.96 -16.48
CA ALA A 381 10.64 13.99 -17.90
C ALA A 381 9.82 15.04 -18.66
N HIS A 382 8.49 15.04 -18.50
CA HIS A 382 7.62 16.03 -19.14
C HIS A 382 7.86 17.46 -18.64
N LEU A 383 8.26 17.65 -17.37
CA LEU A 383 8.60 18.97 -16.85
C LEU A 383 9.86 19.55 -17.54
N LYS A 384 10.84 18.71 -17.88
CA LYS A 384 12.10 19.10 -18.54
C LYS A 384 11.96 19.29 -20.05
N ASP A 385 11.32 18.33 -20.72
CA ASP A 385 11.33 18.25 -22.18
C ASP A 385 10.21 19.14 -22.77
N GLU A 386 8.96 18.89 -22.39
CA GLU A 386 7.80 19.61 -22.90
C GLU A 386 6.60 19.61 -21.92
N PRO A 387 6.40 20.69 -21.14
CA PRO A 387 5.37 20.72 -20.10
C PRO A 387 3.93 20.70 -20.64
N LYS A 388 3.74 20.91 -21.96
CA LYS A 388 2.42 20.82 -22.61
C LYS A 388 1.86 19.39 -22.59
N GLN A 389 2.70 18.37 -22.62
CA GLN A 389 2.28 16.96 -22.61
C GLN A 389 1.57 16.59 -21.29
N LEU A 390 1.85 17.31 -20.19
CA LEU A 390 1.14 17.14 -18.93
C LEU A 390 -0.35 17.50 -19.02
N SER A 391 -0.74 18.39 -19.94
CA SER A 391 -2.15 18.75 -20.16
C SER A 391 -2.95 17.63 -20.83
N GLU A 392 -2.29 16.75 -21.57
CA GLU A 392 -2.93 15.59 -22.22
C GLU A 392 -3.37 14.54 -21.20
N LEU A 393 -2.79 14.52 -19.99
CA LEU A 393 -3.16 13.57 -18.95
C LEU A 393 -4.62 13.73 -18.49
N LEU A 394 -5.19 14.93 -18.59
CA LEU A 394 -6.57 15.21 -18.20
C LEU A 394 -7.59 14.80 -19.26
N THR A 395 -7.19 14.69 -20.54
CA THR A 395 -8.13 14.42 -21.65
C THR A 395 -8.80 13.05 -21.52
N LYS A 396 -8.04 12.03 -21.08
CA LYS A 396 -8.57 10.68 -20.76
C LYS A 396 -9.77 10.73 -19.82
N TYR A 397 -9.76 11.63 -18.84
CA TYR A 397 -10.82 11.77 -17.85
C TYR A 397 -11.96 12.67 -18.35
N ASN A 398 -11.64 13.66 -19.20
CA ASN A 398 -12.65 14.47 -19.85
C ASN A 398 -13.56 13.63 -20.76
N ASP A 399 -13.00 12.64 -21.47
CA ASP A 399 -13.78 11.74 -22.34
C ASP A 399 -14.73 10.82 -21.55
N GLN A 400 -14.42 10.56 -20.27
CA GLN A 400 -15.25 9.74 -19.38
C GLN A 400 -16.36 10.53 -18.68
N LEU A 401 -16.37 11.86 -18.80
CA LEU A 401 -17.40 12.72 -18.17
C LEU A 401 -18.74 12.63 -18.91
N THR A 402 -19.79 12.30 -18.15
CA THR A 402 -21.17 12.43 -18.61
C THR A 402 -21.64 13.87 -18.41
N LEU A 403 -21.57 14.69 -19.46
CA LEU A 403 -22.00 16.10 -19.42
C LEU A 403 -23.49 16.31 -19.77
N LEU A 404 -24.10 15.36 -20.48
CA LEU A 404 -25.51 15.37 -20.84
C LEU A 404 -26.19 14.13 -20.24
N PHE A 405 -27.25 14.35 -19.44
CA PHE A 405 -27.98 13.29 -18.78
C PHE A 405 -29.47 13.63 -18.69
N SER A 406 -30.32 12.61 -18.64
CA SER A 406 -31.76 12.80 -18.39
C SER A 406 -32.02 13.05 -16.91
N ASP A 407 -33.08 13.81 -16.63
CA ASP A 407 -33.52 14.06 -15.25
C ASP A 407 -33.81 12.77 -14.48
N ASP A 408 -34.27 11.70 -15.17
CA ASP A 408 -34.51 10.40 -14.55
C ASP A 408 -33.23 9.69 -14.13
N LYS A 409 -32.14 9.84 -14.90
CA LYS A 409 -30.82 9.31 -14.54
C LYS A 409 -30.26 10.06 -13.32
N LEU A 410 -30.42 11.38 -13.28
CA LEU A 410 -30.06 12.21 -12.13
C LEU A 410 -30.84 11.79 -10.88
N ILE A 411 -32.17 11.72 -10.98
CA ILE A 411 -33.04 11.33 -9.86
C ILE A 411 -32.68 9.94 -9.32
N LYS A 412 -32.46 8.94 -10.18
CA LYS A 412 -32.02 7.59 -9.76
C LYS A 412 -30.69 7.63 -9.03
N LYS A 413 -29.72 8.40 -9.52
CA LYS A 413 -28.39 8.53 -8.89
C LYS A 413 -28.49 9.22 -7.55
N LEU A 414 -29.18 10.36 -7.49
CA LEU A 414 -29.47 11.08 -6.26
C LEU A 414 -30.13 10.13 -5.23
N HIS A 415 -31.18 9.38 -5.60
CA HIS A 415 -31.83 8.41 -4.71
C HIS A 415 -30.92 7.26 -4.25
N THR A 416 -29.94 6.83 -5.06
CA THR A 416 -28.97 5.80 -4.66
C THR A 416 -28.08 6.29 -3.50
N PHE A 417 -27.73 7.58 -3.49
CA PHE A 417 -26.99 8.20 -2.38
C PHE A 417 -27.88 8.40 -1.15
N TYR A 418 -29.20 8.48 -1.32
CA TYR A 418 -30.16 8.77 -0.25
C TYR A 418 -30.73 7.54 0.46
N SER A 419 -30.54 6.33 -0.08
CA SER A 419 -30.98 5.08 0.56
C SER A 419 -30.06 4.62 1.71
N LEU A 420 -28.90 5.25 1.90
CA LEU A 420 -28.01 5.01 3.04
C LEU A 420 -28.50 5.76 4.29
N GLY A 421 -29.55 5.24 4.93
CA GLY A 421 -29.80 5.31 6.37
C GLY A 421 -29.87 6.67 7.10
N SER A 422 -31.07 6.95 7.61
CA SER A 422 -31.42 7.81 8.77
C SER A 422 -31.94 9.22 8.46
N ASN A 423 -33.03 9.54 9.14
CA ASN A 423 -33.85 10.75 9.05
C ASN A 423 -33.04 12.03 9.27
N GLY A 424 -33.20 13.00 8.36
CA GLY A 424 -32.90 14.42 8.62
C GLY A 424 -32.12 15.13 7.52
N GLY A 425 -32.68 15.22 6.31
CA GLY A 425 -32.22 16.23 5.34
C GLY A 425 -32.47 17.66 5.85
N PHE A 426 -31.89 18.66 5.19
CA PHE A 426 -32.18 20.09 5.45
C PHE A 426 -33.63 20.50 5.11
N ASP A 427 -34.48 19.54 4.74
CA ASP A 427 -35.90 19.62 4.36
C ASP A 427 -36.77 20.40 5.36
N GLN A 428 -36.31 20.54 6.61
CA GLN A 428 -37.06 21.14 7.73
C GLN A 428 -36.47 22.48 8.21
N ILE A 429 -35.47 23.03 7.54
CA ILE A 429 -34.72 24.19 8.02
C ILE A 429 -34.90 25.36 7.04
N ASP A 430 -35.55 26.42 7.52
CA ASP A 430 -35.89 27.60 6.71
C ASP A 430 -34.69 28.54 6.46
N VAL A 431 -33.63 28.46 7.30
CA VAL A 431 -32.48 29.37 7.25
C VAL A 431 -31.17 28.61 6.97
N ALA A 432 -30.42 29.07 5.97
CA ALA A 432 -29.08 28.58 5.65
C ALA A 432 -28.04 29.09 6.67
N ASP A 433 -28.07 28.56 7.89
CA ASP A 433 -27.07 28.88 8.92
C ASP A 433 -25.90 27.87 8.89
N TYR A 434 -24.69 28.42 8.78
CA TYR A 434 -23.43 27.68 8.78
C TYR A 434 -23.19 26.90 10.09
N HIS A 435 -23.64 27.41 11.24
CA HIS A 435 -23.53 26.67 12.51
C HIS A 435 -24.43 25.43 12.54
N LEU A 436 -25.64 25.55 11.99
CA LEU A 436 -26.60 24.47 11.94
C LEU A 436 -26.15 23.38 10.93
N LEU A 437 -25.62 23.81 9.79
CA LEU A 437 -24.94 22.93 8.83
C LEU A 437 -23.83 22.12 9.51
N LYS A 438 -22.95 22.75 10.29
CA LYS A 438 -21.87 22.06 11.02
C LYS A 438 -22.41 21.03 12.01
N SER A 439 -23.43 21.37 12.77
CA SER A 439 -24.05 20.45 13.74
C SER A 439 -24.61 19.22 13.03
N ARG A 440 -25.35 19.42 11.93
CA ARG A 440 -25.94 18.32 11.14
C ARG A 440 -24.88 17.48 10.44
N LEU A 441 -23.84 18.12 9.89
CA LEU A 441 -22.70 17.40 9.32
C LEU A 441 -22.01 16.54 10.39
N ALA A 442 -21.82 17.06 11.60
CA ALA A 442 -21.22 16.32 12.71
C ALA A 442 -22.09 15.13 13.16
N GLU A 443 -23.40 15.31 13.28
CA GLU A 443 -24.35 14.22 13.57
C GLU A 443 -24.30 13.13 12.49
N SER A 444 -24.34 13.52 11.21
CA SER A 444 -24.32 12.60 10.08
C SER A 444 -22.97 11.86 9.97
N LEU A 445 -21.86 12.56 10.22
CA LEU A 445 -20.52 11.97 10.30
C LEU A 445 -20.43 10.98 11.46
N HIS A 446 -20.94 11.32 12.64
CA HIS A 446 -20.94 10.42 13.79
C HIS A 446 -21.73 9.14 13.50
N LEU A 447 -22.88 9.25 12.83
CA LEU A 447 -23.67 8.10 12.41
C LEU A 447 -22.92 7.23 11.38
N LYS A 448 -22.27 7.85 10.39
CA LYS A 448 -21.45 7.12 9.41
C LYS A 448 -20.27 6.42 10.09
N LEU A 449 -19.61 7.08 11.04
CA LEU A 449 -18.54 6.47 11.84
C LEU A 449 -19.03 5.30 12.69
N ALA A 450 -20.19 5.42 13.34
CA ALA A 450 -20.78 4.33 14.11
C ALA A 450 -21.14 3.12 13.22
N ASN A 451 -21.64 3.36 12.00
CA ASN A 451 -21.89 2.31 11.03
C ASN A 451 -20.59 1.64 10.55
N LEU A 452 -19.53 2.41 10.30
CA LEU A 452 -18.22 1.88 9.94
C LEU A 452 -17.60 1.07 11.08
N GLU A 453 -17.72 1.54 12.32
CA GLU A 453 -17.25 0.82 13.51
C GLU A 453 -17.99 -0.51 13.67
N LYS A 454 -19.31 -0.52 13.49
CA LYS A 454 -20.11 -1.74 13.48
C LYS A 454 -19.67 -2.71 12.38
N SER A 455 -19.50 -2.22 11.15
CA SER A 455 -19.05 -3.05 10.03
C SER A 455 -17.63 -3.59 10.23
N SER A 456 -16.73 -2.78 10.79
CA SER A 456 -15.38 -3.21 11.16
C SER A 456 -15.42 -4.32 12.20
N LEU A 457 -16.28 -4.22 13.21
CA LEU A 457 -16.45 -5.23 14.24
C LEU A 457 -17.00 -6.54 13.67
N GLU A 458 -17.96 -6.47 12.74
CA GLU A 458 -18.49 -7.64 12.00
C GLU A 458 -17.38 -8.33 11.17
N ILE A 459 -16.53 -7.56 10.49
CA ILE A 459 -15.38 -8.08 9.73
C ILE A 459 -14.35 -8.73 10.66
N GLU A 460 -14.04 -8.11 11.80
CA GLU A 460 -13.11 -8.65 12.79
C GLU A 460 -13.63 -9.98 13.37
N GLN A 461 -14.92 -10.08 13.69
CA GLN A 461 -15.54 -11.32 14.13
C GLN A 461 -15.41 -12.43 13.08
N GLY A 462 -15.74 -12.13 11.82
CA GLY A 462 -15.56 -13.08 10.71
C GLY A 462 -14.09 -13.48 10.49
N LEU A 463 -13.15 -12.56 10.71
CA LEU A 463 -11.71 -12.86 10.64
C LEU A 463 -11.25 -13.77 11.78
N HIS A 464 -11.76 -13.59 13.00
CA HIS A 464 -11.47 -14.46 14.12
C HIS A 464 -11.95 -15.89 13.88
N GLU A 465 -13.13 -16.06 13.29
CA GLU A 465 -13.64 -17.39 12.90
C GLU A 465 -12.75 -18.05 11.83
N LYS A 466 -12.36 -17.30 10.79
CA LYS A 466 -11.44 -17.80 9.76
C LYS A 466 -10.07 -18.17 10.33
N ARG A 467 -9.52 -17.36 11.24
CA ARG A 467 -8.24 -17.67 11.91
C ARG A 467 -8.37 -18.93 12.77
N LYS A 468 -9.46 -19.09 13.52
CA LYS A 468 -9.71 -20.29 14.32
C LYS A 468 -9.80 -21.54 13.44
N TYR A 469 -10.48 -21.44 12.31
CA TYR A 469 -10.56 -22.52 11.32
C TYR A 469 -9.17 -22.86 10.75
N GLU A 470 -8.40 -21.86 10.34
CA GLU A 470 -7.03 -22.05 9.82
C GLU A 470 -6.12 -22.72 10.86
N THR A 471 -6.16 -22.27 12.12
CA THR A 471 -5.40 -22.91 13.21
C THR A 471 -5.84 -24.35 13.44
N SER A 472 -7.14 -24.65 13.36
CA SER A 472 -7.62 -26.03 13.44
C SER A 472 -7.12 -26.88 12.26
N ARG A 473 -7.10 -26.31 11.04
CA ARG A 473 -6.59 -27.00 9.85
C ARG A 473 -5.10 -27.30 9.98
N GLN A 474 -4.32 -26.36 10.51
CA GLN A 474 -2.88 -26.57 10.78
C GLN A 474 -2.66 -27.66 11.82
N GLY A 475 -3.44 -27.69 12.90
CA GLY A 475 -3.35 -28.77 13.90
C GLY A 475 -3.62 -30.15 13.29
N HIS A 476 -4.54 -30.26 12.33
CA HIS A 476 -4.76 -31.52 11.61
C HIS A 476 -3.58 -31.93 10.74
N TYR A 477 -2.88 -30.98 10.10
CA TYR A 477 -1.67 -31.31 9.34
C TYR A 477 -0.54 -31.78 10.25
N ASP A 478 -0.39 -31.18 11.43
CA ASP A 478 0.61 -31.61 12.41
C ASP A 478 0.32 -33.05 12.90
N ASP A 479 -0.96 -33.36 13.18
CA ASP A 479 -1.41 -34.72 13.56
C ASP A 479 -1.12 -35.76 12.45
N ASP A 480 -1.38 -35.39 11.20
CA ASP A 480 -1.10 -36.23 10.03
C ASP A 480 0.41 -36.45 9.84
N GLU A 481 1.24 -35.41 10.04
CA GLU A 481 2.69 -35.52 9.98
C GLU A 481 3.23 -36.47 11.05
N ASP A 482 2.72 -36.36 12.28
CA ASP A 482 3.07 -37.26 13.38
C ASP A 482 2.67 -38.71 13.09
N LEU A 483 1.50 -38.94 12.49
CA LEU A 483 1.06 -40.26 12.03
C LEU A 483 1.98 -40.83 10.95
N ILE A 484 2.35 -40.03 9.95
CA ILE A 484 3.27 -40.43 8.88
C ILE A 484 4.64 -40.78 9.47
N ALA A 485 5.15 -39.96 10.39
CA ALA A 485 6.43 -40.21 11.06
C ALA A 485 6.40 -41.51 11.88
N ALA A 486 5.31 -41.77 12.60
CA ALA A 486 5.12 -43.02 13.35
C ALA A 486 5.07 -44.24 12.42
N ASN A 487 4.35 -44.14 11.31
CA ASN A 487 4.25 -45.19 10.30
C ASN A 487 5.60 -45.46 9.61
N TYR A 488 6.36 -44.41 9.29
CA TYR A 488 7.69 -44.53 8.72
C TYR A 488 8.66 -45.27 9.66
N ARG A 489 8.67 -44.92 10.96
CA ARG A 489 9.48 -45.64 11.96
C ARG A 489 9.09 -47.11 12.06
N LYS A 490 7.79 -47.42 11.97
CA LYS A 490 7.29 -48.80 11.97
C LYS A 490 7.76 -49.55 10.72
N LEU A 491 7.69 -48.92 9.56
CA LEU A 491 8.14 -49.50 8.29
C LEU A 491 9.65 -49.75 8.30
N GLN A 492 10.45 -48.83 8.85
CA GLN A 492 11.88 -49.01 9.02
C GLN A 492 12.21 -50.24 9.88
N ARG A 493 11.53 -50.40 11.03
CA ARG A 493 11.71 -51.58 11.90
C ARG A 493 11.35 -52.88 11.19
N LEU A 494 10.23 -52.90 10.45
CA LEU A 494 9.82 -54.07 9.68
C LEU A 494 10.83 -54.40 8.56
N ASN A 495 11.40 -53.39 7.91
CA ASN A 495 12.43 -53.58 6.89
C ASN A 495 13.73 -54.14 7.49
N ASP A 496 14.14 -53.65 8.66
CA ASP A 496 15.30 -54.18 9.38
C ASP A 496 15.08 -55.66 9.79
N GLU A 497 13.89 -56.01 10.26
CA GLU A 497 13.51 -57.38 10.60
C GLU A 497 13.46 -58.29 9.37
N ALA A 498 12.89 -57.81 8.26
CA ALA A 498 12.88 -58.51 6.99
C ALA A 498 14.30 -58.77 6.48
N SER A 499 15.16 -57.74 6.45
CA SER A 499 16.58 -57.88 6.08
C SER A 499 17.32 -58.87 6.98
N PHE A 500 17.04 -58.87 8.29
CA PHE A 500 17.62 -59.84 9.20
C PHE A 500 17.17 -61.27 8.88
N SER A 501 15.87 -61.47 8.62
CA SER A 501 15.32 -62.76 8.25
C SER A 501 15.88 -63.28 6.93
N GLU A 502 16.06 -62.41 5.94
CA GLU A 502 16.62 -62.74 4.63
C GLU A 502 18.08 -63.18 4.74
N ARG A 503 18.89 -62.46 5.55
CA ARG A 503 20.27 -62.88 5.84
C ARG A 503 20.32 -64.23 6.55
N LYS A 504 19.38 -64.50 7.45
CA LYS A 504 19.32 -65.80 8.15
C LYS A 504 18.95 -66.91 7.17
N LEU A 505 17.97 -66.67 6.30
CA LEU A 505 17.54 -67.61 5.27
C LEU A 505 18.69 -67.91 4.29
N GLY A 506 19.40 -66.88 3.81
CA GLY A 506 20.57 -67.06 2.95
C GLY A 506 21.71 -67.86 3.61
N ARG A 507 21.87 -67.84 4.94
CA ARG A 507 22.81 -68.74 5.64
C ARG A 507 22.33 -70.18 5.63
N ILE A 508 21.05 -70.39 5.91
CA ILE A 508 20.44 -71.72 5.92
C ILE A 508 20.52 -72.36 4.52
N ASP A 509 20.24 -71.59 3.46
CA ASP A 509 20.33 -72.08 2.08
C ASP A 509 21.77 -72.46 1.71
N ASN A 510 22.76 -71.66 2.10
CA ASN A 510 24.18 -72.00 1.88
C ASN A 510 24.59 -73.28 2.63
N ASP A 511 24.11 -73.48 3.86
CA ASP A 511 24.37 -74.70 4.62
C ASP A 511 23.69 -75.91 3.96
N LEU A 512 22.47 -75.73 3.43
CA LEU A 512 21.74 -76.78 2.71
C LEU A 512 22.48 -77.18 1.43
N ILE A 513 22.94 -76.21 0.64
CA ILE A 513 23.74 -76.45 -0.58
C ILE A 513 25.00 -77.27 -0.23
N LYS A 514 25.75 -76.86 0.79
CA LYS A 514 26.95 -77.61 1.23
C LYS A 514 26.63 -79.03 1.68
N GLN A 515 25.49 -79.26 2.31
CA GLN A 515 25.07 -80.60 2.71
C GLN A 515 24.64 -81.44 1.50
N GLN A 516 23.99 -80.84 0.50
CA GLN A 516 23.69 -81.50 -0.77
C GLN A 516 24.98 -81.90 -1.51
N GLU A 517 25.94 -80.99 -1.65
CA GLU A 517 27.25 -81.28 -2.26
C GLU A 517 27.97 -82.43 -1.54
N ARG A 518 27.95 -82.44 -0.20
CA ARG A 518 28.52 -83.55 0.59
C ARG A 518 27.78 -84.87 0.36
N SER A 519 26.46 -84.84 0.24
CA SER A 519 25.68 -86.03 -0.07
C SER A 519 26.06 -86.59 -1.42
N THR A 520 26.10 -85.74 -2.46
CA THR A 520 26.49 -86.16 -3.81
C THR A 520 27.92 -86.72 -3.86
N ASP A 521 28.84 -86.13 -3.10
CA ASP A 521 30.22 -86.63 -2.98
C ASP A 521 30.26 -88.01 -2.32
N ILE A 522 29.50 -88.22 -1.24
CA ILE A 522 29.43 -89.51 -0.54
C ILE A 522 28.80 -90.57 -1.43
N ASP A 523 27.74 -90.23 -2.15
CA ASP A 523 27.06 -91.14 -3.09
C ASP A 523 28.01 -91.56 -4.21
N SER A 524 28.76 -90.62 -4.79
CA SER A 524 29.77 -90.93 -5.83
C SER A 524 30.92 -91.82 -5.31
N LYS A 525 31.31 -91.66 -4.04
CA LYS A 525 32.33 -92.51 -3.40
C LYS A 525 31.80 -93.91 -3.13
N LEU A 526 30.53 -94.03 -2.73
CA LEU A 526 29.87 -95.32 -2.54
C LEU A 526 29.76 -96.08 -3.87
N GLU A 527 29.36 -95.41 -4.94
CA GLU A 527 29.28 -95.99 -6.28
C GLU A 527 30.63 -96.55 -6.74
N LYS A 528 31.71 -95.77 -6.58
CA LYS A 528 33.07 -96.21 -6.89
C LYS A 528 33.52 -97.41 -6.06
N LEU A 529 33.22 -97.42 -4.76
CA LEU A 529 33.57 -98.54 -3.88
C LEU A 529 32.77 -99.81 -4.21
N GLN A 530 31.52 -99.69 -4.64
CA GLN A 530 30.72 -100.80 -5.14
C GLN A 530 31.28 -101.35 -6.46
N GLU A 531 31.78 -100.49 -7.34
CA GLU A 531 32.45 -100.90 -8.58
C GLU A 531 33.78 -101.64 -8.30
N PHE A 532 34.53 -101.24 -7.27
CA PHE A 532 35.74 -101.95 -6.85
C PHE A 532 35.46 -103.27 -6.13
N ALA A 533 34.38 -103.38 -5.36
CA ALA A 533 34.02 -104.60 -4.65
C ALA A 533 33.53 -105.74 -5.58
N THR A 534 33.24 -105.43 -6.84
CA THR A 534 32.69 -106.39 -7.83
C THR A 534 33.72 -106.86 -8.87
N ARG A 535 34.97 -106.37 -8.82
CA ARG A 535 36.05 -106.74 -9.75
C ARG A 535 37.13 -107.60 -9.06
N ASP A 536 37.33 -108.83 -9.54
CA ASP A 536 38.52 -109.64 -9.23
C ASP A 536 39.65 -109.33 -10.24
N LEU A 537 40.82 -108.93 -9.71
CA LEU A 537 41.97 -108.43 -10.47
C LEU A 537 42.70 -109.55 -11.23
N ALA A 538 42.84 -109.40 -12.56
CA ALA A 538 43.66 -110.25 -13.42
C ALA A 538 45.04 -109.61 -13.69
N ALA A 539 46.07 -110.45 -13.86
CA ALA A 539 47.48 -110.03 -14.00
C ALA A 539 47.80 -109.09 -15.19
N ASP A 540 46.91 -108.99 -16.18
CA ASP A 540 47.04 -108.04 -17.31
C ASP A 540 46.75 -106.59 -16.90
N GLU A 541 45.96 -106.35 -15.85
CA GLU A 541 45.71 -105.01 -15.30
C GLU A 541 46.93 -104.45 -14.56
N LEU A 542 47.84 -105.28 -14.06
CA LEU A 542 49.09 -104.83 -13.43
C LEU A 542 50.05 -104.18 -14.44
N VAL A 543 50.03 -104.64 -15.70
CA VAL A 543 50.80 -104.04 -16.80
C VAL A 543 50.13 -102.76 -17.31
N ALA A 544 48.80 -102.74 -17.37
CA ALA A 544 48.04 -101.52 -17.67
C ALA A 544 48.16 -100.47 -16.55
N GLN A 545 48.20 -100.89 -15.28
CA GLN A 545 48.40 -100.03 -14.11
C GLN A 545 49.85 -99.54 -14.02
N THR A 546 50.85 -100.31 -14.43
CA THR A 546 52.25 -99.82 -14.48
C THR A 546 52.47 -98.83 -15.62
N LYS A 547 51.77 -99.00 -16.74
CA LYS A 547 51.75 -98.01 -17.83
C LYS A 547 50.96 -96.74 -17.43
N SER A 548 49.78 -96.91 -16.83
CA SER A 548 49.01 -95.81 -16.25
C SER A 548 49.77 -95.13 -15.10
N LEU A 549 50.58 -95.83 -14.31
CA LEU A 549 51.47 -95.24 -13.31
C LEU A 549 52.64 -94.47 -13.93
N SER A 550 53.07 -94.83 -15.15
CA SER A 550 54.06 -94.06 -15.91
C SER A 550 53.42 -92.78 -16.44
N ASP A 551 52.27 -92.90 -17.09
CA ASP A 551 51.52 -91.77 -17.63
C ASP A 551 51.06 -90.83 -16.49
N LEU A 552 50.62 -91.37 -15.35
CA LEU A 552 50.32 -90.60 -14.15
C LEU A 552 51.56 -89.95 -13.55
N LYS A 553 52.76 -90.55 -13.67
CA LYS A 553 53.98 -89.89 -13.18
C LYS A 553 54.35 -88.69 -14.05
N GLU A 554 54.16 -88.80 -15.36
CA GLU A 554 54.35 -87.69 -16.30
C GLU A 554 53.28 -86.61 -16.08
N GLU A 555 52.01 -86.98 -15.91
CA GLU A 555 50.95 -86.05 -15.52
C GLU A 555 51.19 -85.44 -14.14
N LEU A 556 51.74 -86.18 -13.17
CA LEU A 556 52.10 -85.67 -11.85
C LEU A 556 53.25 -84.67 -12.00
N GLU A 557 54.23 -84.91 -12.85
CA GLU A 557 55.30 -83.95 -13.11
C GLU A 557 54.77 -82.66 -13.77
N ILE A 558 53.85 -82.78 -14.73
CA ILE A 558 53.16 -81.63 -15.34
C ILE A 558 52.30 -80.90 -14.30
N MET A 559 51.51 -81.62 -13.50
CA MET A 559 50.70 -81.07 -12.41
C MET A 559 51.57 -80.43 -11.32
N GLN A 560 52.77 -80.96 -11.07
CA GLN A 560 53.73 -80.38 -10.12
C GLN A 560 54.23 -79.04 -10.65
N GLN A 561 54.55 -78.95 -11.94
CA GLN A 561 54.94 -77.71 -12.59
C GLN A 561 53.79 -76.68 -12.61
N GLU A 562 52.56 -77.11 -12.89
CA GLU A 562 51.38 -76.25 -12.82
C GLU A 562 51.08 -75.82 -11.37
N TYR A 563 51.23 -76.73 -10.42
CA TYR A 563 51.09 -76.43 -8.99
C TYR A 563 52.12 -75.41 -8.53
N ASP A 564 53.39 -75.56 -8.91
CA ASP A 564 54.45 -74.61 -8.57
C ASP A 564 54.18 -73.24 -9.21
N LYS A 565 53.67 -73.22 -10.45
CA LYS A 565 53.26 -71.99 -11.13
C LYS A 565 52.08 -71.33 -10.41
N ILE A 566 51.03 -72.08 -10.08
CA ILE A 566 49.87 -71.59 -9.32
C ILE A 566 50.29 -71.15 -7.91
N SER A 567 51.25 -71.84 -7.28
CA SER A 567 51.80 -71.48 -5.97
C SER A 567 52.53 -70.15 -6.04
N GLN A 568 53.34 -69.91 -7.07
CA GLN A 568 53.97 -68.60 -7.31
C GLN A 568 52.95 -67.50 -7.60
N GLU A 569 51.91 -67.78 -8.38
CA GLU A 569 50.82 -66.83 -8.63
C GLU A 569 50.00 -66.56 -7.35
N SER A 570 49.79 -67.57 -6.52
CA SER A 570 49.14 -67.50 -5.19
C SER A 570 49.99 -66.67 -4.23
N GLU A 571 51.31 -66.87 -4.18
CA GLU A 571 52.20 -66.05 -3.36
C GLU A 571 52.25 -64.60 -3.85
N SER A 572 52.30 -64.37 -5.16
CA SER A 572 52.22 -63.02 -5.73
C SER A 572 50.90 -62.33 -5.40
N THR A 573 49.78 -63.03 -5.50
CA THR A 573 48.46 -62.49 -5.15
C THR A 573 48.31 -62.31 -3.65
N ARG A 574 48.90 -63.18 -2.82
CA ARG A 574 48.96 -63.05 -1.36
C ARG A 574 49.77 -61.81 -0.95
N GLU A 575 50.91 -61.55 -1.59
CA GLU A 575 51.69 -60.33 -1.37
C GLU A 575 50.91 -59.07 -1.78
N LYS A 576 50.25 -59.08 -2.95
CA LYS A 576 49.37 -57.99 -3.40
C LYS A 576 48.20 -57.76 -2.45
N TYR A 577 47.60 -58.84 -1.94
CA TYR A 577 46.51 -58.75 -0.97
C TYR A 577 47.01 -58.22 0.37
N GLN A 578 48.15 -58.67 0.88
CA GLN A 578 48.73 -58.17 2.13
C GLN A 578 49.10 -56.69 2.04
N THR A 579 49.73 -56.28 0.93
CA THR A 579 50.07 -54.87 0.69
C THR A 579 48.82 -54.00 0.57
N SER A 580 47.81 -54.43 -0.19
CA SER A 580 46.53 -53.73 -0.31
C SER A 580 45.77 -53.69 1.02
N SER A 581 45.75 -54.79 1.78
CA SER A 581 45.13 -54.87 3.10
C SER A 581 45.81 -53.93 4.10
N ASN A 582 47.15 -53.84 4.07
CA ASN A 582 47.91 -52.91 4.90
C ASN A 582 47.61 -51.46 4.52
N GLN A 583 47.50 -51.15 3.23
CA GLN A 583 47.09 -49.82 2.76
C GLN A 583 45.65 -49.48 3.19
N ALA A 584 44.70 -50.41 3.04
CA ALA A 584 43.33 -50.23 3.48
C ALA A 584 43.22 -50.01 5.00
N LEU A 585 44.03 -50.73 5.78
CA LEU A 585 44.11 -50.57 7.23
C LEU A 585 44.66 -49.18 7.60
N HIS A 586 45.71 -48.70 6.93
CA HIS A 586 46.22 -47.34 7.11
C HIS A 586 45.17 -46.26 6.76
N LEU A 587 44.45 -46.44 5.66
CA LEU A 587 43.38 -45.52 5.25
C LEU A 587 42.21 -45.53 6.24
N SER A 588 41.84 -46.70 6.76
CA SER A 588 40.79 -46.85 7.78
C SER A 588 41.19 -46.17 9.09
N GLN A 589 42.43 -46.34 9.55
CA GLN A 589 42.96 -45.63 10.72
C GLN A 589 42.94 -44.11 10.52
N LYS A 590 43.36 -43.63 9.34
CA LYS A 590 43.33 -42.20 9.01
C LYS A 590 41.90 -41.65 8.97
N LEU A 591 40.96 -42.41 8.43
CA LEU A 591 39.54 -42.03 8.37
C LEU A 591 38.93 -41.96 9.78
N ASN A 592 39.23 -42.93 10.64
CA ASN A 592 38.79 -42.90 12.04
C ASN A 592 39.38 -41.71 12.80
N ALA A 593 40.67 -41.41 12.62
CA ALA A 593 41.28 -40.23 13.22
C ALA A 593 40.62 -38.92 12.75
N LEU A 594 40.28 -38.82 11.45
CA LEU A 594 39.56 -37.66 10.90
C LEU A 594 38.11 -37.59 11.42
N LYS A 595 37.41 -38.73 11.55
CA LYS A 595 36.07 -38.77 12.16
C LYS A 595 36.10 -38.31 13.61
N GLU A 596 37.05 -38.77 14.42
CA GLU A 596 37.20 -38.31 15.80
C GLU A 596 37.51 -36.81 15.88
N GLN A 597 38.32 -36.28 14.97
CA GLN A 597 38.57 -34.83 14.89
C GLN A 597 37.31 -34.06 14.51
N ASN A 598 36.53 -34.56 13.55
CA ASN A 598 35.29 -33.93 13.14
C ASN A 598 34.26 -33.94 14.27
N GLU A 599 34.11 -35.07 14.95
CA GLU A 599 33.21 -35.20 16.10
C GLU A 599 33.65 -34.27 17.26
N LYS A 600 34.96 -34.10 17.49
CA LYS A 600 35.47 -33.10 18.46
C LYS A 600 35.15 -31.67 18.05
N LEU A 601 35.17 -31.35 16.76
CA LEU A 601 34.80 -30.02 16.26
C LEU A 601 33.29 -29.79 16.34
N GLU A 602 32.47 -30.77 15.95
CA GLU A 602 31.02 -30.72 16.11
C GLU A 602 30.61 -30.56 17.57
N ARG A 603 31.23 -31.29 18.51
CA ARG A 603 30.99 -31.10 19.95
C ARG A 603 31.42 -29.72 20.46
N LYS A 604 32.41 -29.07 19.84
CA LYS A 604 32.80 -27.69 20.17
C LYS A 604 31.82 -26.66 19.61
N ILE A 605 31.29 -26.90 18.41
CA ILE A 605 30.30 -26.02 17.75
C ILE A 605 28.93 -26.14 18.41
N ALA A 606 28.49 -27.37 18.69
CA ALA A 606 27.26 -27.68 19.41
C ALA A 606 27.40 -27.55 20.94
N GLY A 607 28.59 -27.22 21.42
CA GLY A 607 28.87 -27.06 22.84
C GLY A 607 28.06 -25.90 23.43
N PRO A 608 27.56 -26.03 24.66
CA PRO A 608 26.70 -25.02 25.30
C PRO A 608 27.36 -23.65 25.40
N GLY A 609 28.70 -23.59 25.43
CA GLY A 609 29.44 -22.33 25.42
C GLY A 609 29.21 -21.50 24.15
N LEU A 610 29.23 -22.09 22.95
CA LEU A 610 29.16 -21.31 21.70
C LEU A 610 27.72 -20.94 21.32
N SER A 611 26.73 -21.78 21.67
CA SER A 611 25.32 -21.52 21.42
C SER A 611 24.68 -20.58 22.44
N GLN A 612 25.05 -20.70 23.73
CA GLN A 612 24.42 -19.93 24.81
C GLN A 612 25.12 -18.60 25.09
N LEU A 613 26.42 -18.44 24.83
CA LEU A 613 27.12 -17.17 25.07
C LEU A 613 26.55 -16.00 24.28
N PRO A 614 26.28 -16.11 22.96
CA PRO A 614 25.69 -15.01 22.20
C PRO A 614 24.30 -14.63 22.73
N GLU A 615 23.51 -15.60 23.19
CA GLU A 615 22.19 -15.36 23.76
C GLU A 615 22.29 -14.72 25.15
N LEU A 616 23.23 -15.15 25.99
CA LEU A 616 23.51 -14.50 27.28
C LEU A 616 24.00 -13.07 27.09
N ILE A 617 24.93 -12.82 26.16
CA ILE A 617 25.42 -11.46 25.86
C ILE A 617 24.26 -10.58 25.40
N LYS A 618 23.37 -11.09 24.55
CA LYS A 618 22.16 -10.36 24.15
C LYS A 618 21.27 -10.04 25.36
N LYS A 619 20.97 -11.02 26.22
CA LYS A 619 20.19 -10.81 27.45
C LYS A 619 20.83 -9.76 28.36
N ASP A 620 22.15 -9.82 28.55
CA ASP A 620 22.88 -8.87 29.40
C ASP A 620 22.87 -7.44 28.80
N THR A 621 22.99 -7.31 27.48
CA THR A 621 22.85 -6.00 26.81
C THR A 621 21.44 -5.43 26.94
N ILE A 622 20.40 -6.28 26.86
CA ILE A 622 19.00 -5.87 27.04
C ILE A 622 18.78 -5.36 28.46
N ILE A 623 19.24 -6.10 29.48
CA ILE A 623 19.18 -5.67 30.89
C ILE A 623 19.93 -4.34 31.08
N GLY A 624 21.07 -4.16 30.42
CA GLY A 624 21.81 -2.90 30.39
C GLY A 624 21.04 -1.73 29.78
N TYR A 625 20.24 -1.97 28.73
CA TYR A 625 19.37 -0.95 28.15
C TYR A 625 18.15 -0.66 29.03
N GLU A 626 17.54 -1.67 29.64
CA GLU A 626 16.40 -1.51 30.55
C GLU A 626 16.78 -0.72 31.80
N THR A 627 17.95 -0.98 32.39
CA THR A 627 18.46 -0.22 33.53
C THR A 627 18.74 1.25 33.18
N LYS A 628 19.33 1.52 32.01
CA LYS A 628 19.50 2.90 31.51
C LYS A 628 18.17 3.60 31.26
N LEU A 629 17.21 2.90 30.68
CA LEU A 629 15.88 3.43 30.40
C LEU A 629 15.13 3.75 31.69
N ASN A 630 15.21 2.87 32.70
CA ASN A 630 14.63 3.12 34.01
C ASN A 630 15.28 4.31 34.72
N ARG A 631 16.61 4.46 34.62
CA ARG A 631 17.32 5.63 35.14
C ARG A 631 16.84 6.93 34.47
N ILE A 632 16.75 6.97 33.14
CA ILE A 632 16.25 8.14 32.40
C ILE A 632 14.79 8.44 32.75
N LYS A 633 13.95 7.41 32.94
CA LYS A 633 12.57 7.60 33.41
C LYS A 633 12.52 8.22 34.81
N GLN A 634 13.37 7.77 35.74
CA GLN A 634 13.47 8.36 37.07
C GLN A 634 13.99 9.80 37.02
N GLU A 635 14.98 10.09 36.19
CA GLU A 635 15.50 11.45 35.96
C GLU A 635 14.41 12.37 35.38
N ASN A 636 13.64 11.91 34.38
CA ASN A 636 12.50 12.66 33.85
C ASN A 636 11.40 12.88 34.89
N GLN A 637 11.05 11.87 35.69
CA GLN A 637 10.09 12.02 36.78
C GLN A 637 10.58 13.02 37.83
N PHE A 638 11.86 13.00 38.17
CA PHE A 638 12.47 13.97 39.07
C PHE A 638 12.40 15.38 38.49
N ILE A 639 12.77 15.56 37.22
CA ILE A 639 12.70 16.85 36.53
C ILE A 639 11.26 17.37 36.49
N GLN A 640 10.29 16.53 36.13
CA GLN A 640 8.86 16.91 36.14
C GLN A 640 8.40 17.34 37.53
N ARG A 641 8.75 16.59 38.59
CA ARG A 641 8.44 16.97 39.97
C ARG A 641 9.14 18.25 40.38
N PHE A 642 10.38 18.49 39.93
CA PHE A 642 11.12 19.71 40.19
C PHE A 642 10.47 20.93 39.53
N PHE A 643 10.06 20.81 38.26
CA PHE A 643 9.33 21.86 37.55
C PHE A 643 8.01 22.19 38.27
N GLN A 644 7.22 21.18 38.62
CA GLN A 644 5.95 21.38 39.34
C GLN A 644 6.16 21.99 40.73
N ALA A 645 7.11 21.47 41.52
CA ALA A 645 7.27 21.89 42.91
C ALA A 645 7.96 23.25 43.05
N ARG A 646 8.89 23.59 42.16
CA ARG A 646 9.74 24.78 42.30
C ARG A 646 9.41 25.86 41.30
N ILE A 647 9.21 25.53 40.03
CA ILE A 647 8.99 26.54 38.99
C ILE A 647 7.53 26.96 38.96
N ASP A 648 6.58 26.01 38.93
CA ASP A 648 5.16 26.35 38.91
C ASP A 648 4.74 27.01 40.23
N LYS A 649 5.27 26.55 41.37
CA LYS A 649 5.04 27.21 42.65
C LYS A 649 5.61 28.63 42.70
N LEU A 650 6.84 28.86 42.22
CA LEU A 650 7.41 30.20 42.12
C LEU A 650 6.66 31.08 41.12
N TYR A 651 6.11 30.50 40.06
CA TYR A 651 5.30 31.20 39.08
C TYR A 651 3.95 31.62 39.69
N GLN A 652 3.28 30.72 40.41
CA GLN A 652 2.06 31.01 41.17
C GLN A 652 2.30 32.04 42.29
N GLU A 653 3.39 31.93 43.04
CA GLU A 653 3.78 32.91 44.06
C GLU A 653 4.09 34.29 43.44
N ARG A 654 4.77 34.34 42.28
CA ARG A 654 4.99 35.61 41.56
C ARG A 654 3.70 36.19 41.00
N GLN A 655 2.81 35.36 40.47
CA GLN A 655 1.52 35.81 39.97
C GLN A 655 0.68 36.38 41.12
N GLN A 656 0.62 35.70 42.26
CA GLN A 656 -0.04 36.21 43.48
C GLN A 656 0.60 37.50 44.01
N LEU A 657 1.93 37.66 43.93
CA LEU A 657 2.59 38.91 44.29
C LEU A 657 2.28 40.04 43.31
N VAL A 658 2.19 39.77 42.01
CA VAL A 658 1.79 40.76 40.99
C VAL A 658 0.33 41.17 41.18
N ASP A 659 -0.55 40.21 41.47
CA ASP A 659 -1.98 40.47 41.70
C ASP A 659 -2.22 41.19 43.05
N ASN A 660 -1.40 40.93 44.07
CA ASN A 660 -1.44 41.64 45.36
C ASN A 660 -0.64 42.97 45.40
N SER A 661 0.14 43.29 44.35
CA SER A 661 0.91 44.55 44.27
C SER A 661 0.12 45.71 43.65
N GLY A 662 -1.19 45.55 43.48
CA GLY A 662 -2.11 46.59 42.99
C GLY A 662 -2.52 47.66 44.01
N SER A 663 -1.81 47.84 45.14
CA SER A 663 -2.10 48.96 46.04
C SER A 663 -0.90 49.44 46.90
N SER A 664 -0.55 50.70 46.68
CA SER A 664 0.13 51.65 47.58
C SER A 664 1.64 51.56 47.85
N SER A 665 2.31 52.63 47.40
CA SER A 665 3.53 53.29 47.94
C SER A 665 4.92 52.84 47.45
N ARG A 666 5.74 53.88 47.20
CA ARG A 666 7.04 53.91 46.50
C ARG A 666 8.21 53.25 47.29
N PRO A 667 9.35 52.98 46.61
CA PRO A 667 10.31 51.96 46.99
C PRO A 667 11.46 52.45 47.89
N SER A 668 11.87 51.64 48.85
CA SER A 668 13.25 51.63 49.35
C SER A 668 13.59 50.28 49.99
N ASN A 669 14.58 49.59 49.43
CA ASN A 669 15.66 48.86 50.12
C ASN A 669 16.19 47.69 49.29
N ARG A 670 17.30 47.98 48.60
CA ARG A 670 18.57 47.25 48.67
C ARG A 670 18.55 45.95 49.50
N ILE A 671 18.44 44.81 48.82
CA ILE A 671 18.90 43.48 49.29
C ILE A 671 19.62 42.85 48.10
N SER A 672 20.94 42.93 48.02
CA SER A 672 21.91 42.02 48.65
C SER A 672 21.89 40.62 48.03
N ARG A 673 22.98 40.36 47.31
CA ARG A 673 23.41 39.06 46.78
C ARG A 673 23.37 37.99 47.87
N ALA A 674 22.71 36.87 47.61
CA ALA A 674 22.91 35.58 48.29
C ALA A 674 22.38 34.49 47.34
N SER A 675 23.27 33.78 46.64
CA SER A 675 23.77 32.44 46.97
C SER A 675 22.79 31.33 46.56
N THR A 676 23.02 30.80 45.37
CA THR A 676 22.61 29.46 44.92
C THR A 676 23.10 28.38 45.89
N PRO A 677 22.24 27.47 46.36
CA PRO A 677 22.68 26.18 46.87
C PRO A 677 22.42 25.06 45.85
N LEU A 678 23.29 24.06 45.97
CA LEU A 678 23.43 22.77 45.26
C LEU A 678 22.13 22.06 44.89
#